data_AF-A0A2N3GYU8-F1
#
_entry.id   AF-A0A2N3GYU8-F1
#
_cell.length_a   1.000
_cell.length_b   1.000
_cell.length_c   1.000
_cell.angle_alpha   90.00
_cell.angle_beta   90.00
_cell.angle_gamma   90.00
#
_symmetry.space_group_name_H-M   'P 1'
#
loop_
_entity.id
_entity.type
_entity.pdbx_description
1 polymer ?
#
loop_
_entity_poly.entity_id
_entity_poly.type
_entity_poly.pdbx_seq_one_letter_code
_entity_poly.pdbx_strand_id
1 'polypeptide(L)'
;MTTRTRLTSIQLGALSCALVLSLLLAMMPVMPAVGASASWWVSPTGSDATGTGARTAPYRTITEALTHGADGDAVRVLPGVYNAAAGEVFPLVIPAGVDLIGVGPGKPKVLGDGTDSVLKLTSPHLNEISGLEIAYGGSEDGLVQGGGIFVLCNTAADSILIKDCWVHDCETGASAAGGGIFVAGPLGGGPQVMVLDCRLEDNTAHNSGGGLCIMECDTVTIDGCTIVGNSAPSEAAAGGGAYVSRADVLYFNDCEIARNHAGNTIGGTAGGFYLFECTGEFMNNLVTRNSSKASGCAGNMEGIGSITIRNCTIADNYLSPANPMALTCLVRTSQGTCSLTDTIVWGNTPKGIAGTTTVYDNVISDDPFIAEAEVTNVDPQFARGGTDEGPDYHIQRGSPAVDAGLSSAGYLGHDLDGRPRPIDGDDVAGAVPDIGCYELYDGATRRLFGDDRYKTACAIWEQTLPEVSASSAVLATGQNFPDALSAAALAGAVEGPLLLVKPDSVPPEVLSTLHLLGVNGVYIVGGANVVSDNVKNALEADGFNVIRIYGSDRYQTAAAVAAEVKYVMGPRYSNRVFVATGLNFPDALAASPWSYASGIPVLLTKTDSLPASTASAIQSGGTSGVWIVGGETVVTPAVRSAIDALPGILLPRRLAGATRYETAVAVANESTGVDIVPEMHWHEPGLATGLNFPDALAGGAALGAWGSPLLLTATTELPVATSASLSANKADVYRISVMGGTNVVSPGVMSVSAQLIE
;
A
#
# COMPACT_ATOMS: atom_id res chain seq x y z
N MET A 1 -56.94 -38.12 -3.03
CA MET A 1 -56.43 -36.73 -3.16
C MET A 1 -56.02 -36.26 -1.78
N THR A 2 -54.71 -36.30 -1.48
CA THR A 2 -54.04 -35.41 -0.51
C THR A 2 -52.55 -35.72 -0.57
N THR A 3 -51.83 -34.86 -1.27
CA THR A 3 -50.40 -34.90 -1.53
C THR A 3 -49.65 -34.41 -0.28
N ARG A 4 -48.66 -35.18 0.17
CA ARG A 4 -47.62 -34.74 1.11
C ARG A 4 -46.62 -33.87 0.37
N THR A 5 -46.28 -32.70 0.92
CA THR A 5 -45.09 -31.94 0.52
C THR A 5 -44.24 -31.66 1.76
N ARG A 6 -43.03 -32.23 1.78
CA ARG A 6 -41.96 -31.88 2.73
C ARG A 6 -41.44 -30.50 2.35
N LEU A 7 -41.38 -29.56 3.29
CA LEU A 7 -40.56 -28.35 3.18
C LEU A 7 -39.15 -28.69 3.65
N THR A 8 -38.18 -28.53 2.77
CA THR A 8 -36.74 -28.74 3.01
C THR A 8 -36.11 -27.49 3.64
N SER A 9 -35.12 -27.74 4.48
CA SER A 9 -34.41 -26.87 5.42
C SER A 9 -33.44 -25.84 4.81
N ILE A 10 -33.74 -25.27 3.63
CA ILE A 10 -32.79 -24.42 2.88
C ILE A 10 -33.06 -22.91 3.06
N GLN A 11 -34.18 -22.49 3.65
CA GLN A 11 -34.57 -21.07 3.69
C GLN A 11 -34.37 -20.32 5.02
N LEU A 12 -33.76 -20.93 6.05
CA LEU A 12 -33.44 -20.23 7.30
C LEU A 12 -31.97 -19.80 7.46
N GLY A 13 -31.05 -20.19 6.56
CA GLY A 13 -29.61 -19.90 6.68
C GLY A 13 -29.14 -18.59 6.02
N ALA A 14 -29.95 -17.97 5.14
CA ALA A 14 -29.49 -16.86 4.30
C ALA A 14 -29.84 -15.45 4.84
N LEU A 15 -30.56 -15.34 5.96
CA LEU A 15 -31.06 -14.05 6.46
C LEU A 15 -30.37 -13.51 7.73
N SER A 16 -29.27 -14.12 8.20
CA SER A 16 -28.60 -13.68 9.43
C SER A 16 -27.10 -13.35 9.33
N CYS A 17 -26.43 -13.56 8.19
CA CYS A 17 -24.99 -13.22 8.08
C CYS A 17 -24.73 -11.83 7.45
N ALA A 18 -25.48 -11.44 6.41
CA ALA A 18 -25.20 -10.19 5.68
C ALA A 18 -25.51 -8.91 6.50
N LEU A 19 -26.46 -8.96 7.45
CA LEU A 19 -26.83 -7.81 8.27
C LEU A 19 -25.99 -7.64 9.54
N VAL A 20 -25.29 -8.71 9.97
CA VAL A 20 -24.37 -8.69 11.11
C VAL A 20 -22.96 -8.30 10.65
N LEU A 21 -22.55 -8.74 9.46
CA LEU A 21 -21.21 -8.53 8.91
C LEU A 21 -20.97 -7.11 8.35
N SER A 22 -22.01 -6.47 7.80
CA SER A 22 -21.92 -5.07 7.33
C SER A 22 -21.83 -4.03 8.46
N LEU A 23 -22.16 -4.42 9.70
CA LEU A 23 -21.90 -3.61 10.89
C LEU A 23 -20.53 -3.90 11.53
N LEU A 24 -19.90 -5.05 11.28
CA LEU A 24 -18.59 -5.41 11.86
C LEU A 24 -17.40 -4.93 11.01
N LEU A 25 -17.47 -4.98 9.67
CA LEU A 25 -16.38 -4.44 8.82
C LEU A 25 -16.26 -2.91 8.88
N ALA A 26 -17.31 -2.20 9.31
CA ALA A 26 -17.32 -0.74 9.44
C ALA A 26 -16.88 -0.23 10.82
N MET A 27 -16.45 -1.13 11.72
CA MET A 27 -16.09 -0.78 13.10
C MET A 27 -14.82 -1.52 13.52
N MET A 28 -13.70 -1.32 12.81
CA MET A 28 -12.42 -1.46 13.50
C MET A 28 -12.51 -0.61 14.78
N PRO A 29 -12.28 -1.18 15.96
CA PRO A 29 -12.49 -0.46 17.20
C PRO A 29 -11.45 0.67 17.28
N VAL A 30 -11.89 1.89 16.99
CA VAL A 30 -11.05 3.09 17.05
C VAL A 30 -10.82 3.42 18.51
N MET A 31 -9.57 3.39 18.97
CA MET A 31 -9.23 3.92 20.28
C MET A 31 -9.62 5.40 20.34
N PRO A 32 -10.35 5.86 21.37
CA PRO A 32 -10.76 7.25 21.47
C PRO A 32 -9.53 8.15 21.52
N ALA A 33 -9.32 9.00 20.52
CA ALA A 33 -8.19 9.92 20.48
C ALA A 33 -8.28 10.92 21.65
N VAL A 34 -7.37 10.82 22.62
CA VAL A 34 -7.15 11.84 23.62
C VAL A 34 -5.99 12.69 23.12
N GLY A 35 -6.26 13.94 22.74
CA GLY A 35 -5.18 14.86 22.38
C GLY A 35 -4.25 15.08 23.58
N ALA A 36 -2.94 14.92 23.37
CA ALA A 36 -1.96 15.00 24.46
C ALA A 36 -2.02 16.36 25.18
N SER A 37 -2.13 16.33 26.51
CA SER A 37 -2.22 17.54 27.35
C SER A 37 -0.88 18.27 27.47
N ALA A 38 0.24 17.53 27.58
CA ALA A 38 1.61 18.04 27.45
C ALA A 38 2.51 17.08 26.64
N SER A 39 3.69 17.56 26.21
CA SER A 39 4.69 16.75 25.50
C SER A 39 6.09 16.92 26.08
N TRP A 40 6.72 15.81 26.47
CA TRP A 40 8.04 15.74 27.07
C TRP A 40 9.05 15.17 26.05
N TRP A 41 9.97 16.00 25.57
CA TRP A 41 10.91 15.65 24.50
C TRP A 41 12.20 15.05 25.05
N VAL A 42 12.64 13.98 24.39
CA VAL A 42 13.87 13.25 24.71
C VAL A 42 14.80 13.25 23.49
N SER A 43 16.10 13.47 23.71
CA SER A 43 17.14 13.39 22.68
C SER A 43 18.45 12.88 23.29
N PRO A 44 19.27 12.09 22.57
CA PRO A 44 20.58 11.66 23.09
C PRO A 44 21.54 12.84 23.34
N THR A 45 21.27 13.99 22.72
CA THR A 45 22.03 15.24 22.88
C THR A 45 21.44 16.18 23.93
N GLY A 46 20.34 15.79 24.58
CA GLY A 46 19.67 16.54 25.65
C GLY A 46 20.44 16.50 26.97
N SER A 47 19.80 16.97 28.05
CA SER A 47 20.37 16.94 29.40
C SER A 47 19.30 16.69 30.45
N ASP A 48 19.50 15.70 31.32
CA ASP A 48 18.61 15.46 32.47
C ASP A 48 18.83 16.48 33.59
N ALA A 49 19.99 17.14 33.61
CA ALA A 49 20.31 18.14 34.64
C ALA A 49 19.78 19.54 34.31
N THR A 50 19.72 19.90 33.03
CA THR A 50 19.35 21.25 32.58
C THR A 50 18.24 21.29 31.53
N GLY A 51 17.84 20.13 31.00
CA GLY A 51 16.69 20.03 30.10
C GLY A 51 15.40 20.35 30.82
N THR A 52 14.41 20.80 30.07
CA THR A 52 13.08 21.15 30.59
C THR A 52 11.99 20.24 30.02
N GLY A 53 12.38 19.27 29.18
CA GLY A 53 11.46 18.46 28.38
C GLY A 53 10.82 19.22 27.21
N ALA A 54 11.15 20.49 26.97
CA ALA A 54 10.74 21.19 25.77
C ALA A 54 11.54 20.70 24.55
N ARG A 55 10.95 20.76 23.34
CA ARG A 55 11.64 20.33 22.10
C ARG A 55 13.00 21.01 21.87
N THR A 56 13.15 22.27 22.29
CA THR A 56 14.39 23.05 22.17
C THR A 56 15.39 22.81 23.30
N ALA A 57 14.97 22.14 24.37
CA ALA A 57 15.79 21.80 25.53
C ALA A 57 15.33 20.44 26.10
N PRO A 58 15.50 19.35 25.33
CA PRO A 58 14.97 18.03 25.67
C PRO A 58 15.73 17.41 26.85
N TYR A 59 15.07 16.47 27.53
CA TYR A 59 15.75 15.55 28.43
C TYR A 59 16.69 14.63 27.64
N ARG A 60 17.71 14.09 28.32
CA ARG A 60 18.66 13.17 27.69
C ARG A 60 18.11 11.74 27.68
N THR A 61 17.45 11.34 28.76
CA THR A 61 16.93 9.99 28.97
C THR A 61 15.41 9.95 28.95
N ILE A 62 14.86 8.81 28.54
CA ILE A 62 13.44 8.48 28.62
C ILE A 62 13.05 8.32 30.10
N THR A 63 13.93 7.69 30.89
CA THR A 63 13.78 7.54 32.34
C THR A 63 13.43 8.86 33.01
N GLU A 64 14.20 9.93 32.76
CA GLU A 64 13.92 11.25 33.33
C GLU A 64 12.57 11.80 32.85
N ALA A 65 12.29 11.74 31.55
CA ALA A 65 11.06 12.28 30.97
C ALA A 65 9.78 11.62 31.54
N LEU A 66 9.81 10.31 31.76
CA LEU A 66 8.68 9.56 32.33
C LEU A 66 8.36 9.98 33.78
N THR A 67 9.30 10.55 34.54
CA THR A 67 9.03 11.06 35.89
C THR A 67 8.13 12.30 35.91
N HIS A 68 7.99 12.98 34.77
CA HIS A 68 7.17 14.19 34.62
C HIS A 68 5.81 13.92 33.94
N GLY A 69 5.62 12.73 33.37
CA GLY A 69 4.41 12.36 32.65
C GLY A 69 3.20 12.19 33.58
N ALA A 70 2.08 12.80 33.21
CA ALA A 70 0.77 12.55 33.80
C ALA A 70 -0.18 11.93 32.77
N ASP A 71 -1.27 11.33 33.25
CA ASP A 71 -2.31 10.73 32.40
C ASP A 71 -2.77 11.70 31.30
N GLY A 72 -2.66 11.28 30.04
CA GLY A 72 -2.90 12.07 28.84
C GLY A 72 -1.70 12.86 28.30
N ASP A 73 -0.51 12.74 28.87
CA ASP A 73 0.73 13.32 28.32
C ASP A 73 1.42 12.38 27.33
N ALA A 74 2.35 12.93 26.52
CA ALA A 74 3.19 12.13 25.62
C ALA A 74 4.69 12.39 25.85
N VAL A 75 5.47 11.32 26.00
CA VAL A 75 6.94 11.35 25.91
C VAL A 75 7.34 11.12 24.44
N ARG A 76 8.00 12.11 23.85
CA ARG A 76 8.40 12.13 22.44
C ARG A 76 9.90 11.91 22.30
N VAL A 77 10.28 10.78 21.72
CA VAL A 77 11.67 10.31 21.66
C VAL A 77 12.25 10.56 20.27
N LEU A 78 13.27 11.41 20.18
CA LEU A 78 13.99 11.66 18.93
C LEU A 78 14.93 10.49 18.58
N PRO A 79 15.30 10.30 17.31
CA PRO A 79 16.12 9.17 16.87
C PRO A 79 17.46 9.15 17.60
N GLY A 80 17.89 7.97 18.02
CA GLY A 80 19.02 7.81 18.92
C GLY A 80 19.11 6.40 19.52
N VAL A 81 20.16 6.17 20.31
CA VAL A 81 20.34 4.95 21.10
C VAL A 81 20.12 5.28 22.57
N TYR A 82 19.17 4.59 23.19
CA TYR A 82 18.77 4.72 24.58
C TYR A 82 18.98 3.37 25.27
N ASN A 83 20.00 3.31 26.11
CA ASN A 83 20.43 2.11 26.83
C ASN A 83 21.06 2.49 28.17
N ALA A 84 21.49 1.51 28.96
CA ALA A 84 22.12 1.76 30.26
C ALA A 84 23.37 2.66 30.15
N ALA A 85 24.15 2.57 29.05
CA ALA A 85 25.30 3.44 28.82
C ALA A 85 24.91 4.89 28.48
N ALA A 86 23.73 5.11 27.89
CA ALA A 86 23.14 6.43 27.68
C ALA A 86 22.56 7.03 28.98
N GLY A 87 22.40 6.21 30.02
CA GLY A 87 21.90 6.59 31.34
C GLY A 87 20.46 6.17 31.63
N GLU A 88 19.85 5.33 30.76
CA GLU A 88 18.54 4.74 31.05
C GLU A 88 18.62 3.77 32.24
N VAL A 89 17.50 3.63 32.94
CA VAL A 89 17.32 2.65 34.02
C VAL A 89 16.18 1.71 33.62
N PHE A 90 16.51 0.46 33.31
CA PHE A 90 15.51 -0.55 32.94
C PHE A 90 14.95 -1.28 34.18
N PRO A 91 13.69 -1.75 34.12
CA PRO A 91 12.72 -1.53 33.04
C PRO A 91 12.28 -0.06 32.96
N LEU A 92 11.99 0.46 31.76
CA LEU A 92 11.35 1.76 31.62
C LEU A 92 9.88 1.63 32.04
N VAL A 93 9.56 2.14 33.24
CA VAL A 93 8.21 2.09 33.80
C VAL A 93 7.41 3.25 33.24
N ILE A 94 6.46 2.95 32.35
CA ILE A 94 5.60 3.98 31.74
C ILE A 94 4.41 4.23 32.69
N PRO A 95 4.17 5.49 33.11
CA PRO A 95 3.02 5.81 33.94
C PRO A 95 1.69 5.56 33.21
N ALA A 96 0.63 5.31 33.97
CA ALA A 96 -0.73 5.16 33.44
C ALA A 96 -1.12 6.36 32.57
N GLY A 97 -1.59 6.10 31.35
CA GLY A 97 -2.05 7.11 30.41
C GLY A 97 -0.96 7.98 29.76
N VAL A 98 0.33 7.66 29.90
CA VAL A 98 1.44 8.44 29.29
C VAL A 98 1.93 7.76 28.01
N ASP A 99 1.70 8.37 26.85
CA ASP A 99 2.14 7.81 25.57
C ASP A 99 3.67 7.86 25.43
N LEU A 100 4.25 6.85 24.80
CA LEU A 100 5.68 6.81 24.45
C LEU A 100 5.83 6.70 22.92
N ILE A 101 6.24 7.80 22.30
CA ILE A 101 6.16 7.99 20.85
C ILE A 101 7.55 8.30 20.28
N GLY A 102 8.07 7.43 19.42
CA GLY A 102 9.22 7.69 18.58
C GLY A 102 8.89 8.68 17.46
N VAL A 103 9.77 9.65 17.23
CA VAL A 103 9.54 10.72 16.24
C VAL A 103 10.71 10.87 15.27
N GLY A 104 10.41 11.02 13.99
CA GLY A 104 11.40 11.30 12.94
C GLY A 104 11.65 10.12 11.99
N PRO A 105 12.57 10.30 11.01
CA PRO A 105 12.75 9.36 9.89
C PRO A 105 13.44 8.03 10.26
N GLY A 106 13.85 7.85 11.51
CA GLY A 106 14.43 6.60 12.01
C GLY A 106 13.90 6.30 13.41
N LYS A 107 13.59 5.03 13.68
CA LYS A 107 13.06 4.60 14.98
C LYS A 107 14.12 4.83 16.08
N PRO A 108 13.78 5.49 17.19
CA PRO A 108 14.61 5.49 18.39
C PRO A 108 14.85 4.05 18.86
N LYS A 109 16.10 3.72 19.18
CA LYS A 109 16.53 2.41 19.62
C LYS A 109 16.55 2.36 21.14
N VAL A 110 15.57 1.70 21.74
CA VAL A 110 15.45 1.46 23.18
C VAL A 110 15.96 0.04 23.45
N LEU A 111 17.24 -0.04 23.84
CA LEU A 111 17.95 -1.31 23.97
C LEU A 111 18.10 -1.65 25.45
N GLY A 112 17.41 -2.70 25.88
CA GLY A 112 17.42 -3.22 27.24
C GLY A 112 18.81 -3.69 27.70
N ASP A 113 18.92 -4.00 28.99
CA ASP A 113 20.14 -4.49 29.63
C ASP A 113 20.13 -5.99 29.94
N GLY A 114 19.11 -6.70 29.46
CA GLY A 114 18.94 -8.14 29.67
C GLY A 114 18.61 -8.54 31.12
N THR A 115 17.98 -7.65 31.90
CA THR A 115 17.64 -7.94 33.32
C THR A 115 16.14 -8.07 33.62
N ASP A 116 15.30 -7.29 32.95
CA ASP A 116 13.82 -7.28 33.04
C ASP A 116 13.28 -6.82 31.66
N SER A 117 11.96 -6.69 31.53
CA SER A 117 11.32 -6.11 30.34
C SER A 117 11.94 -4.77 29.93
N VAL A 118 12.02 -4.47 28.63
CA VAL A 118 12.47 -3.13 28.20
C VAL A 118 11.46 -2.07 28.64
N LEU A 119 10.19 -2.27 28.30
CA LEU A 119 9.08 -1.39 28.66
C LEU A 119 8.10 -2.11 29.60
N LYS A 120 7.65 -1.41 30.64
CA LYS A 120 6.75 -2.00 31.65
C LYS A 120 5.62 -1.06 32.01
N LEU A 121 4.39 -1.57 31.91
CA LEU A 121 3.16 -0.83 32.18
C LEU A 121 2.23 -1.64 33.08
N THR A 122 1.66 -0.97 34.07
CA THR A 122 0.61 -1.53 34.93
C THR A 122 -0.52 -0.52 35.02
N SER A 123 -1.75 -0.94 34.70
CA SER A 123 -2.90 -0.06 34.47
C SER A 123 -2.62 1.00 33.40
N PRO A 124 -2.56 0.63 32.11
CA PRO A 124 -2.25 1.58 31.05
C PRO A 124 -3.29 2.71 30.91
N HIS A 125 -4.50 2.58 31.47
CA HIS A 125 -5.62 3.47 31.15
C HIS A 125 -5.84 3.47 29.64
N LEU A 126 -5.62 4.58 28.94
CA LEU A 126 -5.50 4.62 27.49
C LEU A 126 -4.07 5.01 27.16
N ASN A 127 -3.32 4.10 26.51
CA ASN A 127 -1.89 4.31 26.28
C ASN A 127 -1.46 3.94 24.87
N GLU A 128 -0.53 4.71 24.30
CA GLU A 128 0.14 4.40 23.04
C GLU A 128 1.65 4.20 23.22
N ILE A 129 2.17 3.12 22.64
CA ILE A 129 3.59 2.91 22.39
C ILE A 129 3.77 2.85 20.88
N SER A 130 4.54 3.79 20.30
CA SER A 130 4.69 3.82 18.85
C SER A 130 6.04 4.27 18.32
N GLY A 131 6.42 3.76 17.14
CA GLY A 131 7.57 4.25 16.38
C GLY A 131 8.94 3.89 16.97
N LEU A 132 9.05 2.82 17.77
CA LEU A 132 10.28 2.44 18.49
C LEU A 132 10.92 1.15 17.94
N GLU A 133 12.24 1.05 18.04
CA GLU A 133 12.98 -0.22 17.99
C GLU A 133 13.29 -0.62 19.43
N ILE A 134 12.86 -1.81 19.84
CA ILE A 134 12.90 -2.33 21.21
C ILE A 134 13.61 -3.68 21.16
N ALA A 135 14.71 -3.83 21.90
CA ALA A 135 15.47 -5.08 21.85
C ALA A 135 16.22 -5.39 23.14
N TYR A 136 16.69 -6.64 23.25
CA TYR A 136 17.58 -7.13 24.31
C TYR A 136 16.99 -7.02 25.72
N GLY A 137 15.66 -7.20 25.84
CA GLY A 137 14.98 -7.25 27.13
C GLY A 137 14.79 -8.66 27.68
N GLY A 138 14.66 -8.73 29.00
CA GLY A 138 14.46 -9.93 29.80
C GLY A 138 15.71 -10.79 30.03
N SER A 139 15.55 -11.90 30.77
CA SER A 139 16.65 -12.71 31.32
C SER A 139 16.21 -14.16 31.54
N GLU A 140 17.01 -15.15 31.09
CA GLU A 140 16.77 -16.59 31.33
C GLU A 140 16.60 -16.95 32.83
N ASP A 141 17.30 -16.24 33.71
CA ASP A 141 17.36 -16.53 35.16
C ASP A 141 16.23 -15.89 35.99
N GLY A 142 15.37 -15.06 35.36
CA GLY A 142 14.31 -14.29 36.02
C GLY A 142 12.90 -14.89 35.93
N LEU A 143 11.92 -14.25 36.60
CA LEU A 143 10.47 -14.46 36.35
C LEU A 143 9.91 -13.27 35.57
N VAL A 144 10.47 -13.02 34.37
CA VAL A 144 10.16 -11.86 33.53
C VAL A 144 9.19 -12.27 32.42
N GLN A 145 7.97 -11.72 32.45
CA GLN A 145 6.99 -11.80 31.37
C GLN A 145 7.22 -10.61 30.43
N GLY A 146 7.01 -10.74 29.12
CA GLY A 146 7.13 -9.58 28.22
C GLY A 146 8.56 -9.08 28.11
N GLY A 147 9.47 -9.85 27.49
CA GLY A 147 10.90 -9.48 27.38
C GLY A 147 11.09 -8.09 26.76
N GLY A 148 10.38 -7.80 25.66
CA GLY A 148 10.33 -6.46 25.08
C GLY A 148 9.39 -5.53 25.85
N ILE A 149 8.08 -5.82 25.76
CA ILE A 149 7.01 -5.00 26.33
C ILE A 149 6.16 -5.84 27.26
N PHE A 150 6.01 -5.39 28.50
CA PHE A 150 5.09 -5.97 29.48
C PHE A 150 3.95 -5.01 29.81
N VAL A 151 2.72 -5.49 29.68
CA VAL A 151 1.50 -4.74 30.02
C VAL A 151 0.60 -5.58 30.91
N LEU A 152 0.23 -5.03 32.07
CA LEU A 152 -0.80 -5.58 32.94
C LEU A 152 -1.96 -4.60 33.05
N CYS A 153 -3.11 -4.98 32.48
CA CYS A 153 -4.37 -4.26 32.62
C CYS A 153 -5.05 -4.70 33.93
N ASN A 154 -5.26 -3.77 34.86
CA ASN A 154 -5.90 -4.09 36.15
C ASN A 154 -7.42 -3.87 36.12
N THR A 155 -7.92 -3.11 35.15
CA THR A 155 -9.35 -2.82 35.01
C THR A 155 -9.85 -3.12 33.61
N ALA A 156 -11.15 -3.36 33.49
CA ALA A 156 -11.81 -3.56 32.20
C ALA A 156 -11.78 -2.32 31.28
N ALA A 157 -11.44 -1.14 31.80
CA ALA A 157 -11.35 0.10 31.02
C ALA A 157 -9.93 0.37 30.49
N ASP A 158 -8.94 -0.42 30.90
CA ASP A 158 -7.57 -0.30 30.42
C ASP A 158 -7.49 -0.70 28.93
N SER A 159 -6.66 -0.04 28.15
CA SER A 159 -6.46 -0.26 26.72
C SER A 159 -5.06 0.17 26.30
N ILE A 160 -4.50 -0.54 25.32
CA ILE A 160 -3.13 -0.29 24.84
C ILE A 160 -3.07 -0.36 23.31
N LEU A 161 -2.45 0.66 22.71
CA LEU A 161 -2.02 0.71 21.31
C LEU A 161 -0.51 0.48 21.26
N ILE A 162 -0.09 -0.54 20.52
CA ILE A 162 1.31 -0.75 20.15
C ILE A 162 1.37 -0.63 18.64
N LYS A 163 2.03 0.39 18.12
CA LYS A 163 2.00 0.70 16.69
C LYS A 163 3.39 0.95 16.11
N ASP A 164 3.66 0.46 14.89
CA ASP A 164 4.87 0.80 14.15
C ASP A 164 6.14 0.55 15.00
N CYS A 165 6.16 -0.55 15.75
CA CYS A 165 7.27 -0.92 16.62
C CYS A 165 8.02 -2.13 16.05
N TRP A 166 9.34 -2.14 16.18
CA TRP A 166 10.18 -3.30 15.91
C TRP A 166 10.67 -3.87 17.24
N VAL A 167 10.13 -5.02 17.65
CA VAL A 167 10.49 -5.71 18.89
C VAL A 167 11.27 -6.98 18.53
N HIS A 168 12.54 -7.05 18.91
CA HIS A 168 13.39 -8.17 18.52
C HIS A 168 14.44 -8.56 19.55
N ASP A 169 14.99 -9.77 19.40
CA ASP A 169 16.03 -10.30 20.29
C ASP A 169 15.69 -10.18 21.79
N CYS A 170 14.40 -10.28 22.14
CA CYS A 170 13.93 -10.25 23.53
C CYS A 170 13.61 -11.66 24.02
N GLU A 171 13.79 -11.89 25.32
CA GLU A 171 13.58 -13.20 25.92
C GLU A 171 12.85 -13.11 27.26
N THR A 172 12.03 -14.11 27.58
CA THR A 172 11.39 -14.18 28.90
C THR A 172 12.24 -14.93 29.91
N GLY A 173 11.92 -14.74 31.19
CA GLY A 173 12.37 -15.64 32.25
C GLY A 173 11.81 -17.05 32.15
N ALA A 174 12.40 -17.99 32.90
CA ALA A 174 11.94 -19.37 32.96
C ALA A 174 10.45 -19.46 33.33
N SER A 175 9.68 -20.22 32.56
CA SER A 175 8.22 -20.38 32.72
C SER A 175 7.37 -19.12 32.44
N ALA A 176 7.97 -18.05 31.92
CA ALA A 176 7.25 -16.84 31.53
C ALA A 176 6.92 -16.80 30.03
N ALA A 177 5.97 -15.95 29.65
CA ALA A 177 5.32 -15.84 28.35
C ALA A 177 5.51 -14.42 27.75
N GLY A 178 5.33 -14.30 26.43
CA GLY A 178 5.50 -13.05 25.69
C GLY A 178 6.97 -12.66 25.56
N GLY A 179 7.72 -13.27 24.64
CA GLY A 179 9.13 -12.91 24.41
C GLY A 179 9.25 -11.45 23.96
N GLY A 180 8.54 -11.11 22.88
CA GLY A 180 8.42 -9.74 22.41
C GLY A 180 7.43 -8.95 23.26
N ILE A 181 6.14 -9.30 23.18
CA ILE A 181 5.04 -8.56 23.82
C ILE A 181 4.26 -9.49 24.75
N PHE A 182 3.97 -9.02 25.97
CA PHE A 182 3.03 -9.65 26.89
C PHE A 182 1.96 -8.64 27.33
N VAL A 183 0.68 -9.01 27.17
CA VAL A 183 -0.47 -8.25 27.67
C VAL A 183 -1.40 -9.18 28.44
N ALA A 184 -1.77 -8.82 29.67
CA ALA A 184 -2.75 -9.56 30.45
C ALA A 184 -3.83 -8.65 31.04
N GLY A 185 -5.10 -9.02 30.86
CA GLY A 185 -6.26 -8.40 31.47
C GLY A 185 -6.70 -9.03 32.78
N PRO A 186 -7.65 -8.40 33.49
CA PRO A 186 -8.23 -8.95 34.70
C PRO A 186 -9.17 -10.13 34.37
N LEU A 187 -9.28 -11.09 35.29
CA LEU A 187 -10.22 -12.21 35.16
C LEU A 187 -11.66 -11.68 34.95
N GLY A 188 -12.29 -12.07 33.83
CA GLY A 188 -13.65 -11.65 33.50
C GLY A 188 -13.76 -10.62 32.39
N GLY A 189 -12.64 -10.23 31.76
CA GLY A 189 -12.62 -9.54 30.47
C GLY A 189 -12.95 -8.04 30.52
N GLY A 190 -12.42 -7.30 29.56
CA GLY A 190 -12.69 -5.87 29.38
C GLY A 190 -11.71 -5.09 28.49
N PRO A 191 -10.38 -5.29 28.61
CA PRO A 191 -9.41 -4.45 27.91
C PRO A 191 -9.42 -4.58 26.38
N GLN A 192 -9.12 -3.47 25.70
CA GLN A 192 -8.84 -3.44 24.26
C GLN A 192 -7.32 -3.40 24.01
N VAL A 193 -6.84 -4.30 23.15
CA VAL A 193 -5.43 -4.40 22.75
C VAL A 193 -5.33 -4.26 21.24
N MET A 194 -4.52 -3.32 20.77
CA MET A 194 -4.23 -3.14 19.34
C MET A 194 -2.72 -3.22 19.12
N VAL A 195 -2.28 -4.12 18.24
CA VAL A 195 -0.89 -4.26 17.78
C VAL A 195 -0.91 -4.05 16.27
N LEU A 196 -0.41 -2.90 15.80
CA LEU A 196 -0.55 -2.45 14.42
C LEU A 196 0.83 -2.20 13.79
N ASP A 197 1.03 -2.62 12.54
CA ASP A 197 2.24 -2.31 11.76
C ASP A 197 3.55 -2.70 12.49
N CYS A 198 3.51 -3.71 13.36
CA CYS A 198 4.64 -4.08 14.21
C CYS A 198 5.45 -5.24 13.62
N ARG A 199 6.77 -5.20 13.81
CA ARG A 199 7.68 -6.29 13.50
C ARG A 199 8.11 -6.97 14.80
N LEU A 200 7.74 -8.22 15.00
CA LEU A 200 8.09 -9.05 16.16
C LEU A 200 9.02 -10.16 15.66
N GLU A 201 10.31 -10.00 15.88
CA GLU A 201 11.34 -10.85 15.25
C GLU A 201 12.26 -11.52 16.25
N ASP A 202 12.53 -12.81 16.07
CA ASP A 202 13.56 -13.55 16.82
C ASP A 202 13.43 -13.45 18.35
N ASN A 203 12.20 -13.30 18.86
CA ASN A 203 11.94 -13.26 20.29
C ASN A 203 11.68 -14.65 20.87
N THR A 204 12.04 -14.88 22.14
CA THR A 204 11.95 -16.18 22.80
C THR A 204 11.09 -16.13 24.07
N ALA A 205 10.09 -17.01 24.18
CA ALA A 205 9.29 -17.20 25.38
C ALA A 205 9.48 -18.61 25.95
N HIS A 206 9.93 -18.71 27.20
CA HIS A 206 10.10 -20.01 27.87
C HIS A 206 8.78 -20.73 28.19
N ASN A 207 7.63 -20.08 28.00
CA ASN A 207 6.32 -20.68 28.09
C ASN A 207 5.51 -20.45 26.81
N SER A 208 4.80 -19.35 26.63
CA SER A 208 3.95 -19.17 25.44
C SER A 208 4.13 -17.81 24.78
N GLY A 209 3.85 -17.73 23.47
CA GLY A 209 3.87 -16.45 22.74
C GLY A 209 5.29 -15.90 22.59
N GLY A 210 6.14 -16.54 21.78
CA GLY A 210 7.50 -16.04 21.53
C GLY A 210 7.48 -14.61 21.02
N GLY A 211 6.69 -14.33 19.98
CA GLY A 211 6.47 -12.97 19.48
C GLY A 211 5.52 -12.18 20.37
N LEU A 212 4.30 -12.66 20.55
CA LEU A 212 3.29 -12.02 21.41
C LEU A 212 2.46 -13.02 22.23
N CYS A 213 2.09 -12.61 23.44
CA CYS A 213 1.16 -13.31 24.32
C CYS A 213 0.12 -12.31 24.85
N ILE A 214 -1.16 -12.52 24.52
CA ILE A 214 -2.28 -11.67 24.96
C ILE A 214 -3.30 -12.54 25.70
N MET A 215 -3.64 -12.18 26.92
CA MET A 215 -4.50 -12.98 27.79
C MET A 215 -5.64 -12.15 28.40
N GLU A 216 -6.84 -12.72 28.45
CA GLU A 216 -7.99 -12.17 29.19
C GLU A 216 -8.36 -10.73 28.74
N CYS A 217 -8.35 -10.48 27.43
CA CYS A 217 -8.67 -9.20 26.81
C CYS A 217 -9.86 -9.37 25.85
N ASP A 218 -10.91 -8.55 25.97
CA ASP A 218 -12.17 -8.75 25.22
C ASP A 218 -11.97 -8.51 23.73
N THR A 219 -11.24 -7.45 23.38
CA THR A 219 -11.02 -7.04 22.00
C THR A 219 -9.54 -7.00 21.69
N VAL A 220 -9.10 -7.82 20.75
CA VAL A 220 -7.70 -7.92 20.32
C VAL A 220 -7.64 -7.66 18.82
N THR A 221 -6.82 -6.71 18.40
CA THR A 221 -6.55 -6.42 16.98
C THR A 221 -5.05 -6.57 16.75
N ILE A 222 -4.69 -7.43 15.80
CA ILE A 222 -3.31 -7.61 15.32
C ILE A 222 -3.38 -7.39 13.80
N ASP A 223 -2.76 -6.32 13.32
CA ASP A 223 -3.00 -5.83 11.95
C ASP A 223 -1.68 -5.34 11.32
N GLY A 224 -1.40 -5.71 10.07
CA GLY A 224 -0.19 -5.25 9.37
C GLY A 224 1.13 -5.73 10.01
N CYS A 225 1.11 -6.79 10.80
CA CYS A 225 2.25 -7.22 11.62
C CYS A 225 3.11 -8.30 10.95
N THR A 226 4.42 -8.19 11.10
CA THR A 226 5.40 -9.24 10.75
C THR A 226 5.81 -9.98 12.03
N ILE A 227 5.43 -11.25 12.17
CA ILE A 227 5.70 -12.10 13.34
C ILE A 227 6.58 -13.26 12.88
N VAL A 228 7.90 -13.08 12.96
CA VAL A 228 8.84 -13.96 12.26
C VAL A 228 9.99 -14.45 13.13
N GLY A 229 10.32 -15.75 13.04
CA GLY A 229 11.50 -16.32 13.72
C GLY A 229 11.37 -16.45 15.23
N ASN A 230 10.19 -16.20 15.80
CA ASN A 230 9.98 -16.25 17.25
C ASN A 230 9.87 -17.71 17.75
N SER A 231 10.25 -17.93 19.00
CA SER A 231 10.36 -19.28 19.56
C SER A 231 9.71 -19.39 20.93
N ALA A 232 9.03 -20.51 21.16
CA ALA A 232 8.59 -20.94 22.48
C ALA A 232 9.16 -22.34 22.76
N PRO A 233 10.42 -22.48 23.21
CA PRO A 233 11.18 -23.73 23.09
C PRO A 233 10.85 -24.78 24.16
N SER A 234 10.17 -24.41 25.24
CA SER A 234 9.85 -25.30 26.35
C SER A 234 8.93 -26.46 25.94
N GLU A 235 9.07 -27.60 26.61
CA GLU A 235 8.23 -28.78 26.34
C GLU A 235 6.77 -28.61 26.75
N ALA A 236 6.42 -27.54 27.47
CA ALA A 236 5.05 -27.18 27.85
C ALA A 236 4.50 -25.96 27.07
N ALA A 237 5.33 -25.36 26.21
CA ALA A 237 5.06 -24.12 25.51
C ALA A 237 3.96 -24.18 24.43
N ALA A 238 3.32 -23.06 24.12
CA ALA A 238 2.43 -22.96 22.95
C ALA A 238 2.53 -21.61 22.25
N GLY A 239 2.28 -21.57 20.94
CA GLY A 239 2.22 -20.31 20.17
C GLY A 239 3.59 -19.68 20.02
N GLY A 240 4.46 -20.26 19.19
CA GLY A 240 5.80 -19.71 18.93
C GLY A 240 5.76 -18.27 18.43
N GLY A 241 4.87 -17.96 17.49
CA GLY A 241 4.61 -16.60 17.02
C GLY A 241 3.66 -15.86 17.96
N ALA A 242 2.40 -16.29 18.00
CA ALA A 242 1.35 -15.64 18.78
C ALA A 242 0.61 -16.61 19.70
N TYR A 243 0.30 -16.14 20.91
CA TYR A 243 -0.62 -16.79 21.83
C TYR A 243 -1.71 -15.78 22.23
N VAL A 244 -2.98 -16.12 22.02
CA VAL A 244 -4.12 -15.31 22.45
C VAL A 244 -5.10 -16.18 23.23
N SER A 245 -5.54 -15.71 24.39
CA SER A 245 -6.55 -16.42 25.18
C SER A 245 -7.69 -15.52 25.63
N ARG A 246 -8.92 -16.00 25.48
CA ARG A 246 -10.17 -15.41 25.96
C ARG A 246 -10.43 -14.03 25.38
N ALA A 247 -10.35 -13.96 24.05
CA ALA A 247 -10.76 -12.79 23.26
C ALA A 247 -12.15 -13.01 22.68
N ASP A 248 -13.12 -12.21 23.10
CA ASP A 248 -14.49 -12.25 22.59
C ASP A 248 -14.56 -11.70 21.14
N VAL A 249 -13.67 -10.77 20.80
CA VAL A 249 -13.49 -10.20 19.47
C VAL A 249 -12.01 -10.17 19.11
N LEU A 250 -11.59 -11.03 18.19
CA LEU A 250 -10.25 -11.07 17.65
C LEU A 250 -10.25 -10.66 16.17
N TYR A 251 -9.42 -9.68 15.81
CA TYR A 251 -9.06 -9.37 14.43
C TYR A 251 -7.58 -9.65 14.26
N PHE A 252 -7.24 -10.47 13.27
CA PHE A 252 -5.86 -10.79 12.93
C PHE A 252 -5.71 -10.66 11.42
N ASN A 253 -5.26 -9.51 10.90
CA ASN A 253 -5.26 -9.26 9.46
C ASN A 253 -3.95 -8.72 8.93
N ASP A 254 -3.73 -8.88 7.62
CA ASP A 254 -2.58 -8.32 6.91
C ASP A 254 -1.24 -8.69 7.56
N CYS A 255 -1.15 -9.89 8.15
CA CYS A 255 0.04 -10.32 8.89
C CYS A 255 0.84 -11.40 8.14
N GLU A 256 2.17 -11.30 8.26
CA GLU A 256 3.09 -12.40 7.96
C GLU A 256 3.45 -13.13 9.25
N ILE A 257 3.09 -14.40 9.35
CA ILE A 257 3.41 -15.27 10.49
C ILE A 257 4.32 -16.38 9.98
N ALA A 258 5.63 -16.19 10.10
CA ALA A 258 6.59 -17.09 9.46
C ALA A 258 7.73 -17.59 10.34
N ARG A 259 8.21 -18.81 10.09
CA ARG A 259 9.42 -19.37 10.72
C ARG A 259 9.38 -19.40 12.26
N ASN A 260 8.19 -19.37 12.87
CA ASN A 260 8.07 -19.44 14.32
C ASN A 260 8.14 -20.89 14.82
N HIS A 261 8.60 -21.12 16.04
CA HIS A 261 8.81 -22.46 16.59
C HIS A 261 8.11 -22.67 17.95
N ALA A 262 7.46 -23.81 18.13
CA ALA A 262 6.95 -24.26 19.42
C ALA A 262 7.52 -25.63 19.84
N GLY A 263 8.15 -25.67 21.01
CA GLY A 263 8.93 -26.80 21.50
C GLY A 263 8.16 -27.86 22.28
N ASN A 264 6.84 -27.70 22.44
CA ASN A 264 6.01 -28.62 23.22
C ASN A 264 5.77 -29.96 22.53
N THR A 265 5.93 -31.03 23.31
CA THR A 265 5.92 -32.42 22.86
C THR A 265 4.60 -33.15 23.13
N ILE A 266 3.65 -32.51 23.82
CA ILE A 266 2.36 -33.07 24.27
C ILE A 266 1.21 -32.08 23.99
N GLY A 267 0.22 -32.48 23.18
CA GLY A 267 -0.98 -31.69 22.91
C GLY A 267 -0.89 -30.81 21.66
N GLY A 268 -1.73 -29.78 21.57
CA GLY A 268 -1.73 -28.82 20.46
C GLY A 268 -0.77 -27.67 20.74
N THR A 269 0.25 -27.48 19.90
CA THR A 269 1.45 -26.73 20.31
C THR A 269 1.77 -25.52 19.46
N ALA A 270 1.20 -25.46 18.26
CA ALA A 270 1.27 -24.39 17.26
C ALA A 270 2.49 -23.46 17.24
N GLY A 271 3.31 -23.64 16.19
CA GLY A 271 4.43 -22.75 15.90
C GLY A 271 3.96 -21.35 15.53
N GLY A 272 2.97 -21.23 14.64
CA GLY A 272 2.45 -19.94 14.18
C GLY A 272 1.62 -19.23 15.26
N PHE A 273 0.36 -19.64 15.41
CA PHE A 273 -0.56 -19.03 16.38
C PHE A 273 -1.32 -20.05 17.23
N TYR A 274 -1.55 -19.72 18.51
CA TYR A 274 -2.36 -20.53 19.42
C TYR A 274 -3.48 -19.65 19.99
N LEU A 275 -4.72 -20.10 19.84
CA LEU A 275 -5.92 -19.40 20.30
C LEU A 275 -6.68 -20.27 21.31
N PHE A 276 -6.95 -19.73 22.49
CA PHE A 276 -7.74 -20.39 23.52
C PHE A 276 -9.01 -19.60 23.80
N GLU A 277 -10.19 -20.19 23.62
CA GLU A 277 -11.50 -19.55 23.84
C GLU A 277 -11.63 -18.19 23.13
N CYS A 278 -11.18 -18.10 21.89
CA CYS A 278 -11.23 -16.87 21.09
C CYS A 278 -12.33 -16.92 20.03
N THR A 279 -13.01 -15.80 19.80
CA THR A 279 -13.95 -15.61 18.69
C THR A 279 -13.49 -14.45 17.82
N GLY A 280 -13.43 -14.64 16.51
CA GLY A 280 -12.87 -13.61 15.63
C GLY A 280 -12.59 -14.03 14.20
N GLU A 281 -11.86 -13.16 13.50
CA GLU A 281 -11.58 -13.28 12.08
C GLU A 281 -10.09 -13.09 11.78
N PHE A 282 -9.61 -13.90 10.84
CA PHE A 282 -8.30 -13.83 10.24
C PHE A 282 -8.47 -13.48 8.78
N MET A 283 -7.94 -12.36 8.32
CA MET A 283 -8.05 -11.95 6.91
C MET A 283 -6.69 -11.67 6.30
N ASN A 284 -6.48 -12.12 5.06
CA ASN A 284 -5.34 -11.68 4.25
C ASN A 284 -3.96 -11.98 4.88
N ASN A 285 -3.84 -13.06 5.66
CA ASN A 285 -2.59 -13.43 6.34
C ASN A 285 -1.79 -14.46 5.54
N LEU A 286 -0.46 -14.38 5.65
CA LEU A 286 0.48 -15.39 5.19
C LEU A 286 1.06 -16.16 6.39
N VAL A 287 0.74 -17.46 6.52
CA VAL A 287 1.19 -18.31 7.63
C VAL A 287 2.10 -19.42 7.11
N THR A 288 3.42 -19.26 7.25
CA THR A 288 4.36 -20.14 6.53
C THR A 288 5.58 -20.60 7.32
N ARG A 289 6.05 -21.82 7.03
CA ARG A 289 7.27 -22.39 7.66
C ARG A 289 7.29 -22.35 9.19
N ASN A 290 6.15 -22.25 9.83
CA ASN A 290 6.08 -22.38 11.28
C ASN A 290 6.25 -23.85 11.64
N SER A 291 6.83 -24.09 12.82
CA SER A 291 7.15 -25.44 13.26
C SER A 291 6.74 -25.75 14.67
N SER A 292 6.37 -27.00 14.92
CA SER A 292 6.14 -27.50 16.27
C SER A 292 6.63 -28.94 16.44
N LYS A 293 6.77 -29.43 17.68
CA LYS A 293 7.21 -30.82 17.94
C LYS A 293 6.07 -31.86 17.90
N ALA A 294 4.81 -31.45 18.04
CA ALA A 294 3.69 -32.36 18.25
C ALA A 294 2.57 -32.22 17.22
N SER A 295 1.93 -31.06 17.11
CA SER A 295 0.82 -30.82 16.18
C SER A 295 0.53 -29.34 15.97
N GLY A 296 -0.30 -29.01 14.95
CA GLY A 296 -0.81 -27.66 14.74
C GLY A 296 0.24 -26.66 14.30
N CYS A 297 1.31 -27.07 13.62
CA CYS A 297 2.46 -26.24 13.28
C CYS A 297 2.10 -24.84 12.74
N ALA A 298 1.06 -24.71 11.91
CA ALA A 298 0.53 -23.43 11.45
C ALA A 298 -0.29 -22.72 12.53
N GLY A 299 -1.27 -23.42 13.11
CA GLY A 299 -2.15 -22.86 14.12
C GLY A 299 -2.88 -23.89 14.96
N ASN A 300 -3.31 -23.47 16.15
CA ASN A 300 -4.18 -24.26 17.02
C ASN A 300 -5.28 -23.40 17.64
N MET A 301 -6.49 -23.96 17.70
CA MET A 301 -7.67 -23.35 18.30
C MET A 301 -8.31 -24.30 19.30
N GLU A 302 -8.45 -23.84 20.54
CA GLU A 302 -8.96 -24.64 21.66
C GLU A 302 -10.07 -23.90 22.42
N GLY A 303 -11.03 -24.61 23.02
CA GLY A 303 -12.13 -24.03 23.79
C GLY A 303 -13.32 -23.54 22.94
N ILE A 304 -14.36 -22.99 23.60
CA ILE A 304 -15.72 -22.72 23.07
C ILE A 304 -15.86 -21.61 21.99
N GLY A 305 -14.75 -21.14 21.40
CA GLY A 305 -14.70 -20.01 20.47
C GLY A 305 -14.98 -20.35 19.00
N SER A 306 -15.13 -19.31 18.18
CA SER A 306 -15.37 -19.42 16.74
C SER A 306 -14.42 -18.56 15.90
N ILE A 307 -13.66 -19.16 14.99
CA ILE A 307 -12.71 -18.45 14.14
C ILE A 307 -13.09 -18.58 12.67
N THR A 308 -13.06 -17.46 11.96
CA THR A 308 -13.19 -17.41 10.51
C THR A 308 -11.86 -17.01 9.89
N ILE A 309 -11.38 -17.75 8.90
CA ILE A 309 -10.15 -17.48 8.15
C ILE A 309 -10.55 -17.18 6.70
N ARG A 310 -10.21 -16.01 6.18
CA ARG A 310 -10.54 -15.55 4.82
C ARG A 310 -9.33 -15.05 4.07
N ASN A 311 -9.25 -15.35 2.77
CA ASN A 311 -8.19 -14.82 1.89
C ASN A 311 -6.78 -15.05 2.49
N CYS A 312 -6.55 -16.16 3.19
CA CYS A 312 -5.25 -16.44 3.79
C CYS A 312 -4.48 -17.48 2.98
N THR A 313 -3.16 -17.47 3.10
CA THR A 313 -2.29 -18.51 2.55
C THR A 313 -1.55 -19.19 3.69
N ILE A 314 -1.81 -20.48 3.91
CA ILE A 314 -1.20 -21.30 4.96
C ILE A 314 -0.35 -22.37 4.29
N ALA A 315 0.97 -22.18 4.28
CA ALA A 315 1.85 -23.03 3.46
C ALA A 315 3.17 -23.45 4.10
N ASP A 316 3.62 -24.65 3.75
CA ASP A 316 4.91 -25.23 4.16
C ASP A 316 5.20 -25.21 5.69
N ASN A 317 4.16 -25.24 6.52
CA ASN A 317 4.34 -25.39 7.97
C ASN A 317 4.65 -26.86 8.30
N TYR A 318 5.57 -27.11 9.23
CA TYR A 318 6.14 -28.46 9.40
C TYR A 318 6.35 -28.87 10.87
N LEU A 319 6.50 -30.17 11.13
CA LEU A 319 6.94 -30.65 12.45
C LEU A 319 8.45 -30.82 12.53
N SER A 320 9.03 -30.42 13.67
CA SER A 320 10.46 -30.52 13.95
C SER A 320 10.71 -31.09 15.35
N PRO A 321 11.13 -32.36 15.49
CA PRO A 321 11.42 -33.32 14.41
C PRO A 321 10.14 -33.84 13.76
N ALA A 322 10.26 -34.33 12.53
CA ALA A 322 9.13 -34.91 11.80
C ALA A 322 8.49 -36.06 12.58
N ASN A 323 7.18 -35.98 12.81
CA ASN A 323 6.41 -37.01 13.48
C ASN A 323 5.29 -37.53 12.55
N PRO A 324 5.39 -38.77 12.03
CA PRO A 324 4.41 -39.31 11.10
C PRO A 324 3.07 -39.67 11.75
N MET A 325 2.98 -39.64 13.08
CA MET A 325 1.73 -39.89 13.82
C MET A 325 0.98 -38.60 14.17
N ALA A 326 1.55 -37.44 13.86
CA ALA A 326 0.91 -36.18 14.14
C ALA A 326 -0.29 -35.94 13.22
N LEU A 327 -1.34 -35.37 13.81
CA LEU A 327 -2.67 -35.47 13.22
C LEU A 327 -2.89 -34.44 12.11
N THR A 328 -2.51 -33.16 12.29
CA THR A 328 -2.86 -32.04 11.38
C THR A 328 -1.96 -30.80 11.54
N CYS A 329 -1.81 -29.98 10.48
CA CYS A 329 -1.06 -28.72 10.49
C CYS A 329 -1.82 -27.55 11.14
N LEU A 330 -3.14 -27.64 11.13
CA LEU A 330 -4.04 -26.74 11.82
C LEU A 330 -4.96 -27.58 12.70
N VAL A 331 -4.82 -27.43 14.02
CA VAL A 331 -5.51 -28.27 15.01
C VAL A 331 -6.69 -27.52 15.59
N ARG A 332 -7.79 -28.23 15.78
CA ARG A 332 -8.91 -27.78 16.60
C ARG A 332 -9.24 -28.82 17.66
N THR A 333 -9.21 -28.41 18.93
CA THR A 333 -9.54 -29.25 20.08
C THR A 333 -10.72 -28.66 20.83
N SER A 334 -11.89 -29.28 20.67
CA SER A 334 -13.17 -29.04 21.40
C SER A 334 -14.12 -27.94 20.88
N GLN A 335 -15.25 -27.74 21.61
CA GLN A 335 -16.53 -27.13 21.20
C GLN A 335 -16.36 -25.74 20.53
N GLY A 336 -17.12 -25.36 19.48
CA GLY A 336 -16.90 -24.11 18.69
C GLY A 336 -17.06 -24.29 17.17
N THR A 337 -16.66 -23.34 16.34
CA THR A 337 -16.60 -23.50 14.85
C THR A 337 -15.33 -22.92 14.24
N CYS A 338 -14.81 -23.52 13.18
CA CYS A 338 -13.78 -22.92 12.33
C CYS A 338 -14.30 -22.87 10.90
N SER A 339 -14.14 -21.75 10.20
CA SER A 339 -14.51 -21.65 8.78
C SER A 339 -13.34 -21.12 7.96
N LEU A 340 -13.03 -21.75 6.84
CA LEU A 340 -12.05 -21.26 5.87
C LEU A 340 -12.80 -20.83 4.61
N THR A 341 -12.56 -19.60 4.15
CA THR A 341 -13.13 -19.06 2.91
C THR A 341 -12.02 -18.48 2.04
N ASP A 342 -12.04 -18.71 0.72
CA ASP A 342 -11.06 -18.17 -0.23
C ASP A 342 -9.60 -18.34 0.24
N THR A 343 -9.28 -19.49 0.83
CA THR A 343 -8.02 -19.73 1.54
C THR A 343 -7.21 -20.82 0.83
N ILE A 344 -5.89 -20.64 0.73
CA ILE A 344 -4.96 -21.66 0.24
C ILE A 344 -4.30 -22.38 1.42
N VAL A 345 -4.32 -23.71 1.43
CA VAL A 345 -3.65 -24.55 2.44
C VAL A 345 -2.78 -25.58 1.73
N TRP A 346 -1.47 -25.35 1.59
CA TRP A 346 -0.64 -26.14 0.68
C TRP A 346 0.75 -26.49 1.24
N GLY A 347 1.22 -27.72 1.02
CA GLY A 347 2.60 -28.12 1.33
C GLY A 347 2.89 -28.33 2.84
N ASN A 348 1.87 -28.28 3.69
CA ASN A 348 2.02 -28.44 5.13
C ASN A 348 2.29 -29.90 5.53
N THR A 349 3.12 -30.12 6.56
CA THR A 349 3.48 -31.44 7.08
C THR A 349 3.40 -31.50 8.62
N PRO A 350 2.41 -32.18 9.22
CA PRO A 350 1.47 -33.12 8.61
C PRO A 350 0.39 -32.40 7.80
N LYS A 351 -0.09 -33.05 6.74
CA LYS A 351 -1.32 -32.63 6.06
C LYS A 351 -2.50 -32.79 7.00
N GLY A 352 -3.56 -32.00 6.81
CA GLY A 352 -4.74 -32.11 7.67
C GLY A 352 -5.15 -30.80 8.31
N ILE A 353 -6.46 -30.57 8.39
CA ILE A 353 -7.12 -29.66 9.34
C ILE A 353 -8.03 -30.49 10.26
N ALA A 354 -7.77 -30.54 11.57
CA ALA A 354 -8.52 -31.40 12.49
C ALA A 354 -9.65 -30.62 13.14
N GLY A 355 -10.88 -31.15 13.13
CA GLY A 355 -12.00 -30.61 13.90
C GLY A 355 -13.34 -31.21 13.48
N THR A 356 -14.27 -31.44 14.42
CA THR A 356 -15.59 -32.04 14.14
C THR A 356 -16.61 -31.07 13.52
N THR A 357 -16.24 -29.81 13.31
CA THR A 357 -17.13 -28.72 12.85
C THR A 357 -16.31 -27.62 12.15
N THR A 358 -15.51 -28.02 11.17
CA THR A 358 -14.84 -27.10 10.25
C THR A 358 -15.71 -26.95 9.01
N VAL A 359 -15.89 -25.73 8.52
CA VAL A 359 -16.62 -25.42 7.29
C VAL A 359 -15.61 -24.90 6.27
N TYR A 360 -15.64 -25.42 5.06
CA TYR A 360 -14.82 -24.96 3.95
C TYR A 360 -15.72 -24.24 2.95
N ASP A 361 -15.26 -23.15 2.36
CA ASP A 361 -15.96 -22.46 1.28
C ASP A 361 -14.92 -21.92 0.30
N ASN A 362 -14.82 -22.53 -0.88
CA ASN A 362 -13.83 -22.16 -1.89
C ASN A 362 -12.35 -22.19 -1.41
N VAL A 363 -11.88 -23.38 -1.02
CA VAL A 363 -10.53 -23.60 -0.46
C VAL A 363 -9.67 -24.39 -1.44
N ILE A 364 -8.42 -23.97 -1.66
CA ILE A 364 -7.41 -24.77 -2.40
C ILE A 364 -6.55 -25.52 -1.39
N SER A 365 -6.49 -26.85 -1.48
CA SER A 365 -5.72 -27.65 -0.51
C SER A 365 -5.16 -28.97 -1.06
N ASP A 366 -3.93 -29.30 -0.68
CA ASP A 366 -3.30 -30.60 -0.97
C ASP A 366 -3.58 -31.66 0.10
N ASP A 367 -4.50 -31.37 1.03
CA ASP A 367 -4.94 -32.27 2.09
C ASP A 367 -5.83 -33.39 1.55
N PRO A 368 -5.39 -34.67 1.58
CA PRO A 368 -6.18 -35.78 1.08
C PRO A 368 -7.41 -36.11 1.95
N PHE A 369 -7.54 -35.51 3.14
CA PHE A 369 -8.61 -35.82 4.09
C PHE A 369 -9.82 -34.88 3.98
N ILE A 370 -9.73 -33.82 3.17
CA ILE A 370 -10.85 -32.90 2.91
C ILE A 370 -11.54 -33.33 1.61
N ALA A 371 -12.43 -34.32 1.70
CA ALA A 371 -13.24 -34.76 0.57
C ALA A 371 -14.60 -34.03 0.56
N GLU A 372 -14.57 -32.70 0.42
CA GLU A 372 -15.76 -31.84 0.35
C GLU A 372 -15.85 -31.13 -1.00
N ALA A 373 -17.06 -30.82 -1.47
CA ALA A 373 -17.29 -30.23 -2.79
C ALA A 373 -16.70 -28.80 -2.93
N GLU A 374 -16.39 -28.16 -1.82
CA GLU A 374 -15.92 -26.78 -1.70
C GLU A 374 -14.38 -26.71 -1.53
N VAL A 375 -13.68 -27.84 -1.67
CA VAL A 375 -12.20 -27.91 -1.63
C VAL A 375 -11.63 -28.46 -2.93
N THR A 376 -10.73 -27.68 -3.54
CA THR A 376 -10.08 -28.00 -4.79
C THR A 376 -8.63 -28.44 -4.53
N ASN A 377 -8.31 -29.68 -4.90
CA ASN A 377 -6.94 -30.21 -4.82
C ASN A 377 -6.21 -30.02 -6.15
N VAL A 378 -5.76 -28.79 -6.39
CA VAL A 378 -4.95 -28.39 -7.53
C VAL A 378 -3.81 -27.52 -7.03
N ASP A 379 -2.61 -27.72 -7.58
CA ASP A 379 -1.43 -26.92 -7.26
C ASP A 379 -1.73 -25.42 -7.44
N PRO A 380 -1.59 -24.59 -6.39
CA PRO A 380 -1.83 -23.15 -6.47
C PRO A 380 -0.77 -22.41 -7.31
N GLN A 381 0.29 -23.09 -7.77
CA GLN A 381 1.32 -22.52 -8.64
C GLN A 381 1.97 -21.26 -8.04
N PHE A 382 2.49 -21.39 -6.82
CA PHE A 382 3.29 -20.34 -6.20
C PHE A 382 4.57 -20.06 -6.98
N ALA A 383 5.04 -18.82 -6.96
CA ALA A 383 6.22 -18.40 -7.69
C ALA A 383 7.48 -19.17 -7.29
N ARG A 384 7.72 -19.34 -5.99
CA ARG A 384 8.80 -20.17 -5.40
C ARG A 384 8.37 -20.78 -4.06
N GLY A 385 7.26 -21.50 -4.04
CA GLY A 385 6.82 -22.25 -2.85
C GLY A 385 7.81 -23.38 -2.45
N GLY A 386 7.89 -23.72 -1.17
CA GLY A 386 8.62 -24.91 -0.70
C GLY A 386 10.17 -24.88 -0.77
N THR A 387 10.79 -23.74 -1.06
CA THR A 387 12.27 -23.61 -1.11
C THR A 387 12.86 -23.08 0.21
N ASP A 388 14.10 -23.47 0.54
CA ASP A 388 14.78 -22.98 1.75
C ASP A 388 15.43 -21.59 1.55
N GLU A 389 15.54 -21.12 0.31
CA GLU A 389 16.19 -19.86 -0.08
C GLU A 389 15.17 -18.85 -0.62
N GLY A 390 14.62 -17.99 0.24
CA GLY A 390 13.77 -16.87 -0.21
C GLY A 390 12.45 -17.30 -0.86
N PRO A 391 11.58 -17.99 -0.10
CA PRO A 391 10.32 -18.49 -0.60
C PRO A 391 9.38 -17.37 -1.05
N ASP A 392 8.60 -17.66 -2.07
CA ASP A 392 7.68 -16.70 -2.68
C ASP A 392 6.33 -17.37 -2.93
N TYR A 393 5.32 -16.90 -2.19
CA TYR A 393 3.97 -17.44 -2.18
C TYR A 393 2.99 -16.64 -3.04
N HIS A 394 3.49 -15.68 -3.83
CA HIS A 394 2.68 -15.08 -4.88
C HIS A 394 2.22 -16.16 -5.85
N ILE A 395 0.94 -16.13 -6.21
CA ILE A 395 0.37 -16.97 -7.27
C ILE A 395 0.83 -16.46 -8.63
N GLN A 396 0.96 -17.36 -9.61
CA GLN A 396 1.41 -17.05 -10.97
C GLN A 396 0.27 -17.05 -11.99
N ARG A 397 0.49 -16.44 -13.16
CA ARG A 397 -0.44 -16.52 -14.29
C ARG A 397 -0.72 -17.99 -14.65
N GLY A 398 -2.02 -18.33 -14.70
CA GLY A 398 -2.49 -19.69 -14.93
C GLY A 398 -2.69 -20.52 -13.66
N SER A 399 -2.43 -19.94 -12.49
CA SER A 399 -2.81 -20.53 -11.22
C SER A 399 -4.32 -20.74 -11.13
N PRO A 400 -4.79 -21.86 -10.55
CA PRO A 400 -6.21 -22.08 -10.30
C PRO A 400 -6.81 -21.14 -9.25
N ALA A 401 -5.98 -20.32 -8.57
CA ALA A 401 -6.42 -19.35 -7.58
C ALA A 401 -6.83 -17.99 -8.18
N VAL A 402 -6.44 -17.74 -9.44
CA VAL A 402 -6.66 -16.47 -10.15
C VAL A 402 -8.13 -16.34 -10.54
N ASP A 403 -8.72 -15.19 -10.23
CA ASP A 403 -10.11 -14.80 -10.46
C ASP A 403 -11.09 -15.89 -9.98
N ALA A 404 -10.73 -16.56 -8.88
CA ALA A 404 -11.43 -17.74 -8.39
C ALA A 404 -12.13 -17.51 -7.04
N GLY A 405 -11.90 -16.38 -6.37
CA GLY A 405 -12.50 -16.06 -5.08
C GLY A 405 -13.98 -15.67 -5.15
N LEU A 406 -14.62 -15.57 -3.99
CA LEU A 406 -16.05 -15.29 -3.90
C LEU A 406 -16.30 -13.78 -3.75
N SER A 407 -17.08 -13.19 -4.67
CA SER A 407 -17.48 -11.77 -4.60
C SER A 407 -18.31 -11.42 -3.35
N SER A 408 -18.85 -12.43 -2.65
CA SER A 408 -19.63 -12.30 -1.41
C SER A 408 -18.82 -12.54 -0.13
N ALA A 409 -17.52 -12.87 -0.22
CA ALA A 409 -16.73 -13.31 0.93
C ALA A 409 -16.49 -12.22 1.99
N GLY A 410 -16.66 -10.93 1.69
CA GLY A 410 -16.21 -9.86 2.57
C GLY A 410 -14.70 -9.87 2.66
N TYR A 411 -14.05 -9.10 1.78
CA TYR A 411 -12.60 -9.00 1.68
C TYR A 411 -12.15 -7.59 2.10
N LEU A 412 -10.89 -7.48 2.52
CA LEU A 412 -10.22 -6.20 2.60
C LEU A 412 -10.06 -5.64 1.19
N GLY A 413 -10.11 -4.32 1.04
CA GLY A 413 -9.99 -3.64 -0.26
C GLY A 413 -8.61 -3.82 -0.92
N HIS A 414 -7.71 -4.57 -0.29
CA HIS A 414 -6.34 -4.80 -0.70
C HIS A 414 -5.84 -6.23 -0.38
N ASP A 415 -4.77 -6.65 -1.06
CA ASP A 415 -4.01 -7.87 -0.79
C ASP A 415 -2.84 -7.62 0.18
N LEU A 416 -2.09 -8.66 0.55
CA LEU A 416 -1.03 -8.53 1.57
C LEU A 416 0.13 -7.61 1.13
N ASP A 417 0.30 -7.39 -0.17
CA ASP A 417 1.23 -6.40 -0.74
C ASP A 417 0.66 -4.97 -0.73
N GLY A 418 -0.58 -4.80 -0.27
CA GLY A 418 -1.31 -3.53 -0.30
C GLY A 418 -1.91 -3.19 -1.67
N ARG A 419 -1.95 -4.13 -2.61
CA ARG A 419 -2.54 -3.92 -3.94
C ARG A 419 -4.06 -3.99 -3.86
N PRO A 420 -4.83 -3.19 -4.62
CA PRO A 420 -6.28 -3.24 -4.60
C PRO A 420 -6.87 -4.63 -4.88
N ARG A 421 -8.03 -4.95 -4.31
CA ARG A 421 -8.83 -6.13 -4.65
C ARG A 421 -10.20 -5.73 -5.21
N PRO A 422 -10.67 -6.31 -6.34
CA PRO A 422 -9.99 -7.30 -7.17
C PRO A 422 -8.99 -6.67 -8.16
N ILE A 423 -7.97 -7.42 -8.57
CA ILE A 423 -7.16 -7.15 -9.78
C ILE A 423 -7.43 -8.27 -10.78
N ASP A 424 -7.79 -7.91 -12.00
CA ASP A 424 -7.95 -8.86 -13.11
C ASP A 424 -6.57 -9.48 -13.44
N GLY A 425 -6.35 -10.71 -13.01
CA GLY A 425 -5.07 -11.40 -13.11
C GLY A 425 -4.92 -12.19 -14.42
N ASP A 426 -6.03 -12.54 -15.07
CA ASP A 426 -6.06 -13.31 -16.32
C ASP A 426 -6.50 -12.53 -17.57
N ASP A 427 -6.84 -11.25 -17.42
CA ASP A 427 -7.35 -10.32 -18.43
C ASP A 427 -8.73 -10.70 -19.00
N VAL A 428 -9.60 -11.37 -18.21
CA VAL A 428 -10.99 -11.66 -18.60
C VAL A 428 -12.01 -10.79 -17.86
N ALA A 429 -13.06 -10.38 -18.58
CA ALA A 429 -14.08 -9.49 -18.00
C ALA A 429 -14.81 -10.13 -16.80
N GLY A 430 -14.73 -9.47 -15.63
CA GLY A 430 -15.48 -9.84 -14.43
C GLY A 430 -14.62 -10.23 -13.23
N ALA A 431 -13.52 -9.51 -13.00
CA ALA A 431 -12.56 -9.78 -11.94
C ALA A 431 -13.23 -9.96 -10.56
N VAL A 432 -12.88 -11.05 -9.91
CA VAL A 432 -13.20 -11.35 -8.51
C VAL A 432 -11.88 -11.51 -7.76
N PRO A 433 -11.84 -11.37 -6.43
CA PRO A 433 -10.59 -11.54 -5.72
C PRO A 433 -9.96 -12.91 -5.96
N ASP A 434 -8.65 -12.97 -5.89
CA ASP A 434 -7.92 -14.24 -5.92
C ASP A 434 -8.04 -14.99 -4.60
N ILE A 435 -8.02 -16.33 -4.68
CA ILE A 435 -7.97 -17.19 -3.49
C ILE A 435 -6.59 -17.04 -2.83
N GLY A 436 -6.56 -16.82 -1.52
CA GLY A 436 -5.33 -16.59 -0.75
C GLY A 436 -5.02 -15.12 -0.48
N CYS A 437 -3.88 -14.85 0.14
CA CYS A 437 -3.49 -13.52 0.63
C CYS A 437 -2.89 -12.58 -0.43
N TYR A 438 -2.71 -13.04 -1.66
CA TYR A 438 -2.18 -12.22 -2.76
C TYR A 438 -3.15 -12.18 -3.92
N GLU A 439 -3.18 -11.06 -4.63
CA GLU A 439 -3.70 -10.99 -5.99
C GLU A 439 -2.56 -11.24 -6.97
N LEU A 440 -2.87 -11.92 -8.08
CA LEU A 440 -1.97 -12.11 -9.18
C LEU A 440 -1.67 -10.75 -9.80
N TYR A 441 -0.38 -10.47 -9.82
CA TYR A 441 0.16 -9.31 -10.46
C TYR A 441 0.98 -9.74 -11.68
N ASP A 442 0.44 -9.58 -12.90
CA ASP A 442 1.07 -10.06 -14.15
C ASP A 442 2.27 -9.21 -14.64
N GLY A 443 3.26 -9.06 -13.77
CA GLY A 443 4.64 -8.75 -14.12
C GLY A 443 5.08 -7.30 -13.92
N ALA A 444 6.40 -7.15 -13.84
CA ALA A 444 7.13 -5.88 -13.75
C ALA A 444 6.83 -4.89 -14.89
N THR A 445 6.25 -5.36 -16.00
CA THR A 445 5.84 -4.49 -17.11
C THR A 445 4.49 -4.90 -17.67
N ARG A 446 3.61 -3.92 -17.92
CA ARG A 446 2.37 -4.09 -18.70
C ARG A 446 2.45 -3.28 -19.98
N ARG A 447 1.89 -3.79 -21.09
CA ARG A 447 1.81 -3.03 -22.33
C ARG A 447 0.39 -2.52 -22.58
N LEU A 448 0.27 -1.21 -22.79
CA LEU A 448 -0.97 -0.54 -23.14
C LEU A 448 -0.90 -0.07 -24.59
N PHE A 449 -1.71 -0.69 -25.45
CA PHE A 449 -1.66 -0.44 -26.88
C PHE A 449 -2.96 -0.81 -27.59
N GLY A 450 -3.15 -0.24 -28.78
CA GLY A 450 -4.10 -0.70 -29.77
C GLY A 450 -3.49 -0.70 -31.17
N ASP A 451 -4.27 -1.06 -32.18
CA ASP A 451 -3.78 -1.15 -33.57
C ASP A 451 -3.26 0.18 -34.12
N ASP A 452 -3.73 1.29 -33.55
CA ASP A 452 -3.29 2.64 -33.89
C ASP A 452 -3.24 3.55 -32.65
N ARG A 453 -2.84 4.80 -32.86
CA ARG A 453 -2.71 5.82 -31.79
C ARG A 453 -4.04 6.17 -31.10
N TYR A 454 -5.15 6.05 -31.81
CA TYR A 454 -6.47 6.39 -31.27
C TYR A 454 -6.91 5.27 -30.33
N LYS A 455 -6.80 4.01 -30.79
CA LYS A 455 -7.05 2.84 -29.97
C LYS A 455 -6.08 2.71 -28.80
N THR A 456 -4.82 3.09 -28.98
CA THR A 456 -3.83 3.14 -27.89
C THR A 456 -4.25 4.14 -26.82
N ALA A 457 -4.70 5.34 -27.21
CA ALA A 457 -5.22 6.32 -26.26
C ALA A 457 -6.45 5.78 -25.49
N CYS A 458 -7.40 5.15 -26.20
CA CYS A 458 -8.56 4.49 -25.58
C CYS A 458 -8.13 3.39 -24.59
N ALA A 459 -7.28 2.46 -25.02
CA ALA A 459 -6.81 1.34 -24.21
C ALA A 459 -6.06 1.80 -22.95
N ILE A 460 -5.37 2.94 -22.99
CA ILE A 460 -4.73 3.52 -21.81
C ILE A 460 -5.79 4.06 -20.83
N TRP A 461 -6.74 4.86 -21.32
CA TRP A 461 -7.75 5.50 -20.47
C TRP A 461 -8.81 4.53 -19.94
N GLU A 462 -9.04 3.41 -20.60
CA GLU A 462 -9.90 2.34 -20.09
C GLU A 462 -9.33 1.71 -18.81
N GLN A 463 -8.02 1.81 -18.59
CA GLN A 463 -7.34 1.31 -17.39
C GLN A 463 -7.43 2.28 -16.19
N THR A 464 -8.02 3.47 -16.36
CA THR A 464 -8.23 4.41 -15.24
C THR A 464 -9.59 4.19 -14.56
N LEU A 465 -10.31 3.13 -14.91
CA LEU A 465 -11.55 2.72 -14.24
C LEU A 465 -11.24 1.75 -13.10
N PRO A 466 -11.96 1.82 -11.95
CA PRO A 466 -13.14 2.65 -11.68
C PRO A 466 -12.85 4.08 -11.16
N GLU A 467 -11.58 4.48 -11.07
CA GLU A 467 -11.12 5.70 -10.37
C GLU A 467 -11.58 7.01 -11.04
N VAL A 468 -11.79 7.01 -12.35
CA VAL A 468 -12.17 8.20 -13.13
C VAL A 468 -13.59 8.07 -13.67
N SER A 469 -14.56 8.73 -13.02
CA SER A 469 -15.87 9.06 -13.60
C SER A 469 -15.88 10.55 -13.96
N ALA A 470 -15.41 10.86 -15.16
CA ALA A 470 -15.20 12.24 -15.57
C ALA A 470 -16.44 12.82 -16.26
N SER A 471 -16.93 13.96 -15.75
CA SER A 471 -18.03 14.67 -16.42
C SER A 471 -17.62 15.26 -17.78
N SER A 472 -16.32 15.51 -18.00
CA SER A 472 -15.79 16.12 -19.21
C SER A 472 -14.52 15.43 -19.73
N ALA A 473 -14.27 15.47 -21.03
CA ALA A 473 -13.05 14.99 -21.67
C ALA A 473 -12.35 16.09 -22.48
N VAL A 474 -11.06 15.91 -22.76
CA VAL A 474 -10.30 16.76 -23.67
C VAL A 474 -9.89 15.96 -24.90
N LEU A 475 -10.18 16.51 -26.08
CA LEU A 475 -9.81 15.94 -27.36
C LEU A 475 -8.76 16.81 -28.05
N ALA A 476 -7.68 16.16 -28.47
CA ALA A 476 -6.64 16.78 -29.28
C ALA A 476 -6.44 16.03 -30.60
N THR A 477 -5.78 16.67 -31.56
CA THR A 477 -5.46 16.01 -32.83
C THR A 477 -4.44 14.88 -32.62
N GLY A 478 -4.71 13.72 -33.22
CA GLY A 478 -3.73 12.64 -33.28
C GLY A 478 -2.65 12.84 -34.34
N GLN A 479 -2.75 13.85 -35.22
CA GLN A 479 -1.91 13.98 -36.42
C GLN A 479 -0.76 15.00 -36.29
N ASN A 480 -0.92 16.02 -35.45
CA ASN A 480 0.11 17.03 -35.20
C ASN A 480 0.16 17.36 -33.70
N PHE A 481 1.31 17.78 -33.19
CA PHE A 481 1.52 17.94 -31.74
C PHE A 481 1.33 19.36 -31.16
N PRO A 482 1.56 20.49 -31.87
CA PRO A 482 1.79 21.78 -31.21
C PRO A 482 0.68 22.26 -30.28
N ASP A 483 -0.58 22.12 -30.71
CA ASP A 483 -1.74 22.48 -29.89
C ASP A 483 -2.01 21.44 -28.80
N ALA A 484 -1.73 20.17 -29.11
CA ALA A 484 -1.98 19.03 -28.24
C ALA A 484 -1.07 19.01 -26.99
N LEU A 485 0.17 19.52 -27.08
CA LEU A 485 1.11 19.57 -25.96
C LEU A 485 0.60 20.36 -24.74
N SER A 486 -0.31 21.31 -24.94
CA SER A 486 -0.90 22.10 -23.86
C SER A 486 -2.12 21.43 -23.20
N ALA A 487 -2.65 20.35 -23.78
CA ALA A 487 -3.95 19.78 -23.41
C ALA A 487 -3.96 19.04 -22.07
N ALA A 488 -2.82 18.49 -21.62
CA ALA A 488 -2.74 17.68 -20.41
C ALA A 488 -3.24 18.42 -19.15
N ALA A 489 -2.85 19.69 -18.98
CA ALA A 489 -3.32 20.51 -17.86
C ALA A 489 -4.84 20.71 -17.86
N LEU A 490 -5.46 20.88 -19.03
CA LEU A 490 -6.91 21.03 -19.13
C LEU A 490 -7.62 19.73 -18.82
N ALA A 491 -7.06 18.60 -19.28
CA ALA A 491 -7.58 17.28 -18.96
C ALA A 491 -7.55 17.02 -17.45
N GLY A 492 -6.44 17.36 -16.79
CA GLY A 492 -6.32 17.28 -15.34
C GLY A 492 -7.24 18.25 -14.59
N ALA A 493 -7.41 19.48 -15.10
CA ALA A 493 -8.31 20.47 -14.48
C ALA A 493 -9.78 20.03 -14.48
N VAL A 494 -10.20 19.27 -15.51
CA VAL A 494 -11.55 18.69 -15.60
C VAL A 494 -11.62 17.25 -15.08
N GLU A 495 -10.50 16.74 -14.53
CA GLU A 495 -10.35 15.38 -13.99
C GLU A 495 -10.82 14.32 -14.99
N GLY A 496 -10.46 14.47 -16.27
CA GLY A 496 -10.98 13.65 -17.34
C GLY A 496 -10.01 13.31 -18.47
N PRO A 497 -10.40 12.42 -19.38
CA PRO A 497 -9.47 11.79 -20.30
C PRO A 497 -8.95 12.74 -21.37
N LEU A 498 -7.68 12.57 -21.76
CA LEU A 498 -7.09 13.17 -22.96
C LEU A 498 -7.05 12.14 -24.09
N LEU A 499 -8.04 12.20 -24.99
CA LEU A 499 -8.17 11.30 -26.14
C LEU A 499 -7.80 12.00 -27.45
N LEU A 500 -7.53 11.19 -28.48
CA LEU A 500 -7.07 11.65 -29.78
C LEU A 500 -8.15 11.49 -30.84
N VAL A 501 -8.28 12.48 -31.73
CA VAL A 501 -9.20 12.43 -32.88
C VAL A 501 -8.47 12.61 -34.21
N LYS A 502 -9.11 12.16 -35.29
CA LYS A 502 -8.67 12.45 -36.65
C LYS A 502 -9.06 13.91 -37.00
N PRO A 503 -8.40 14.57 -37.97
CA PRO A 503 -8.69 15.96 -38.31
C PRO A 503 -10.14 16.22 -38.72
N ASP A 504 -10.81 15.22 -39.30
CA ASP A 504 -12.14 15.34 -39.90
C ASP A 504 -13.19 14.37 -39.34
N SER A 505 -12.81 13.52 -38.37
CA SER A 505 -13.68 12.46 -37.86
C SER A 505 -13.32 12.04 -36.43
N VAL A 506 -14.33 11.64 -35.66
CA VAL A 506 -14.14 10.97 -34.38
C VAL A 506 -14.05 9.46 -34.63
N PRO A 507 -12.97 8.78 -34.25
CA PRO A 507 -12.91 7.32 -34.30
C PRO A 507 -14.04 6.69 -33.46
N PRO A 508 -14.70 5.62 -33.91
CA PRO A 508 -15.76 4.96 -33.15
C PRO A 508 -15.32 4.54 -31.74
N GLU A 509 -14.10 4.05 -31.59
CA GLU A 509 -13.52 3.64 -30.31
C GLU A 509 -13.44 4.82 -29.33
N VAL A 510 -13.15 6.03 -29.81
CA VAL A 510 -13.12 7.23 -28.95
C VAL A 510 -14.53 7.56 -28.45
N LEU A 511 -15.57 7.44 -29.29
CA LEU A 511 -16.94 7.62 -28.83
C LEU A 511 -17.32 6.57 -27.78
N SER A 512 -16.98 5.30 -28.03
CA SER A 512 -17.22 4.23 -27.06
C SER A 512 -16.53 4.47 -25.72
N THR A 513 -15.26 4.88 -25.72
CA THR A 513 -14.53 5.21 -24.49
C THR A 513 -15.12 6.43 -23.78
N LEU A 514 -15.56 7.47 -24.50
CA LEU A 514 -16.25 8.62 -23.88
C LEU A 514 -17.53 8.21 -23.15
N HIS A 515 -18.34 7.35 -23.76
CA HIS A 515 -19.56 6.82 -23.12
C HIS A 515 -19.24 5.91 -21.94
N LEU A 516 -18.24 5.03 -22.08
CA LEU A 516 -17.79 4.14 -21.02
C LEU A 516 -17.33 4.91 -19.78
N LEU A 517 -16.63 6.03 -19.97
CA LEU A 517 -16.15 6.90 -18.90
C LEU A 517 -17.21 7.87 -18.34
N GLY A 518 -18.45 7.82 -18.86
CA GLY A 518 -19.56 8.65 -18.39
C GLY A 518 -19.45 10.14 -18.75
N VAL A 519 -18.71 10.47 -19.82
CA VAL A 519 -18.46 11.85 -20.23
C VAL A 519 -19.72 12.51 -20.77
N ASN A 520 -19.95 13.78 -20.42
CA ASN A 520 -21.05 14.60 -20.95
C ASN A 520 -20.56 15.89 -21.63
N GLY A 521 -19.41 16.42 -21.20
CA GLY A 521 -18.75 17.60 -21.79
C GLY A 521 -17.49 17.24 -22.57
N VAL A 522 -17.19 17.96 -23.64
CA VAL A 522 -15.97 17.74 -24.43
C VAL A 522 -15.30 19.06 -24.76
N TYR A 523 -14.02 19.19 -24.41
CA TYR A 523 -13.16 20.28 -24.85
C TYR A 523 -12.33 19.84 -26.04
N ILE A 524 -12.43 20.55 -27.17
CA ILE A 524 -11.54 20.37 -28.32
C ILE A 524 -10.40 21.38 -28.21
N VAL A 525 -9.16 20.90 -28.09
CA VAL A 525 -7.96 21.75 -28.13
C VAL A 525 -7.42 21.79 -29.56
N GLY A 526 -7.47 22.98 -30.16
CA GLY A 526 -7.03 23.23 -31.53
C GLY A 526 -8.12 23.86 -32.41
N GLY A 527 -7.68 24.70 -33.35
CA GLY A 527 -8.58 25.38 -34.28
C GLY A 527 -9.18 24.44 -35.34
N ALA A 528 -10.17 24.93 -36.08
CA ALA A 528 -10.88 24.16 -37.13
C ALA A 528 -9.96 23.63 -38.26
N ASN A 529 -8.78 24.22 -38.45
CA ASN A 529 -7.79 23.74 -39.42
C ASN A 529 -7.06 22.46 -38.97
N VAL A 530 -7.10 22.15 -37.68
CA VAL A 530 -6.38 21.02 -37.07
C VAL A 530 -7.37 19.94 -36.60
N VAL A 531 -8.51 20.37 -36.04
CA VAL A 531 -9.66 19.52 -35.72
C VAL A 531 -10.89 20.22 -36.29
N SER A 532 -11.37 19.78 -37.45
CA SER A 532 -12.44 20.44 -38.20
C SER A 532 -13.76 20.48 -37.45
N ASP A 533 -14.69 21.29 -37.95
CA ASP A 533 -16.04 21.37 -37.39
C ASP A 533 -16.85 20.08 -37.61
N ASN A 534 -16.42 19.18 -38.51
CA ASN A 534 -17.04 17.86 -38.64
C ASN A 534 -16.90 17.04 -37.35
N VAL A 535 -15.74 17.12 -36.68
CA VAL A 535 -15.52 16.46 -35.38
C VAL A 535 -16.45 17.05 -34.33
N LYS A 536 -16.52 18.39 -34.26
CA LYS A 536 -17.41 19.10 -33.34
C LYS A 536 -18.88 18.69 -33.55
N ASN A 537 -19.35 18.75 -34.80
CA ASN A 537 -20.72 18.42 -35.16
C ASN A 537 -21.05 16.95 -34.86
N ALA A 538 -20.10 16.02 -35.05
CA ALA A 538 -20.29 14.62 -34.72
C ALA A 538 -20.48 14.39 -33.21
N LEU A 539 -19.69 15.07 -32.38
CA LEU A 539 -19.81 15.00 -30.91
C LEU A 539 -21.12 15.64 -30.42
N GLU A 540 -21.51 16.80 -30.95
CA GLU A 540 -22.79 17.44 -30.60
C GLU A 540 -23.98 16.59 -31.03
N ALA A 541 -23.90 15.92 -32.19
CA ALA A 541 -24.93 15.00 -32.66
C ALA A 541 -25.06 13.73 -31.79
N ASP A 542 -23.97 13.32 -31.15
CA ASP A 542 -23.93 12.18 -30.22
C ASP A 542 -24.32 12.56 -28.78
N GLY A 543 -24.64 13.84 -28.53
CA GLY A 543 -25.20 14.33 -27.27
C GLY A 543 -24.22 15.04 -26.33
N PHE A 544 -22.96 15.23 -26.72
CA PHE A 544 -21.96 15.91 -25.90
C PHE A 544 -22.09 17.44 -25.94
N ASN A 545 -21.79 18.12 -24.83
CA ASN A 545 -21.62 19.57 -24.80
C ASN A 545 -20.18 19.94 -25.20
N VAL A 546 -20.00 20.59 -26.36
CA VAL A 546 -18.67 20.78 -26.96
C VAL A 546 -18.16 22.22 -26.86
N ILE A 547 -17.00 22.41 -26.25
CA ILE A 547 -16.27 23.70 -26.16
C ILE A 547 -14.97 23.59 -26.97
N ARG A 548 -14.61 24.61 -27.73
CA ARG A 548 -13.35 24.63 -28.49
C ARG A 548 -12.40 25.69 -27.94
N ILE A 549 -11.19 25.29 -27.58
CA ILE A 549 -10.11 26.16 -27.10
C ILE A 549 -9.00 26.23 -28.17
N TYR A 550 -8.71 27.43 -28.67
CA TYR A 550 -7.71 27.62 -29.71
C TYR A 550 -7.21 29.08 -29.78
N GLY A 551 -6.03 29.27 -30.37
CA GLY A 551 -5.50 30.56 -30.79
C GLY A 551 -5.13 30.57 -32.28
N SER A 552 -4.63 31.71 -32.79
CA SER A 552 -4.15 31.80 -34.18
C SER A 552 -2.83 31.07 -34.44
N ASP A 553 -2.08 30.74 -33.38
CA ASP A 553 -0.90 29.88 -33.43
C ASP A 553 -0.76 29.05 -32.16
N ARG A 554 0.22 28.14 -32.13
CA ARG A 554 0.48 27.24 -30.99
C ARG A 554 0.74 27.96 -29.66
N TYR A 555 1.32 29.16 -29.71
CA TYR A 555 1.64 29.94 -28.51
C TYR A 555 0.38 30.59 -27.94
N GLN A 556 -0.52 31.03 -28.81
CA GLN A 556 -1.83 31.55 -28.43
C GLN A 556 -2.80 30.44 -28.03
N THR A 557 -2.75 29.27 -28.65
CA THR A 557 -3.51 28.09 -28.19
C THR A 557 -3.08 27.70 -26.78
N ALA A 558 -1.76 27.57 -26.52
CA ALA A 558 -1.27 27.27 -25.18
C ALA A 558 -1.68 28.32 -24.13
N ALA A 559 -1.66 29.61 -24.50
CA ALA A 559 -2.15 30.69 -23.64
C ALA A 559 -3.66 30.59 -23.37
N ALA A 560 -4.46 30.23 -24.38
CA ALA A 560 -5.91 30.04 -24.23
C ALA A 560 -6.21 28.83 -23.33
N VAL A 561 -5.48 27.72 -23.49
CA VAL A 561 -5.59 26.55 -22.61
C VAL A 561 -5.22 26.90 -21.17
N ALA A 562 -4.14 27.66 -20.94
CA ALA A 562 -3.76 28.10 -19.60
C ALA A 562 -4.83 28.99 -18.93
N ALA A 563 -5.49 29.86 -19.71
CA ALA A 563 -6.60 30.67 -19.22
C ALA A 563 -7.81 29.80 -18.83
N GLU A 564 -8.14 28.79 -19.64
CA GLU A 564 -9.23 27.85 -19.35
C GLU A 564 -8.94 27.00 -18.12
N VAL A 565 -7.73 26.46 -17.98
CA VAL A 565 -7.28 25.72 -16.79
C VAL A 565 -7.47 26.55 -15.53
N LYS A 566 -7.04 27.82 -15.55
CA LYS A 566 -7.23 28.74 -14.43
C LYS A 566 -8.72 28.98 -14.13
N TYR A 567 -9.54 29.13 -15.17
CA TYR A 567 -10.99 29.32 -15.01
C TYR A 567 -11.65 28.09 -14.37
N VAL A 568 -11.34 26.88 -14.84
CA VAL A 568 -11.90 25.61 -14.35
C VAL A 568 -11.41 25.29 -12.93
N MET A 569 -10.13 25.47 -12.64
CA MET A 569 -9.56 25.16 -11.32
C MET A 569 -9.95 26.19 -10.26
N GLY A 570 -10.16 27.45 -10.64
CA GLY A 570 -10.49 28.53 -9.72
C GLY A 570 -9.46 28.63 -8.57
N PRO A 571 -9.88 28.56 -7.29
CA PRO A 571 -8.96 28.61 -6.15
C PRO A 571 -7.93 27.48 -6.08
N ARG A 572 -8.15 26.35 -6.78
CA ARG A 572 -7.21 25.22 -6.82
C ARG A 572 -5.99 25.48 -7.71
N TYR A 573 -6.00 26.56 -8.51
CA TYR A 573 -4.92 26.85 -9.45
C TYR A 573 -3.60 27.14 -8.72
N SER A 574 -2.55 26.39 -9.05
CA SER A 574 -1.27 26.38 -8.32
C SER A 574 -0.40 27.63 -8.52
N ASN A 575 -0.80 28.55 -9.41
CA ASN A 575 -0.01 29.72 -9.83
C ASN A 575 1.39 29.34 -10.36
N ARG A 576 1.51 28.14 -10.95
CA ARG A 576 2.73 27.67 -11.61
C ARG A 576 2.47 27.37 -13.08
N VAL A 577 3.53 27.42 -13.89
CA VAL A 577 3.49 27.04 -15.30
C VAL A 577 4.78 26.34 -15.73
N PHE A 578 4.66 25.44 -16.71
CA PHE A 578 5.79 24.95 -17.48
C PHE A 578 6.00 25.85 -18.70
N VAL A 579 7.25 26.06 -19.08
CA VAL A 579 7.63 26.70 -20.34
C VAL A 579 8.55 25.76 -21.11
N ALA A 580 8.09 25.30 -22.28
CA ALA A 580 8.85 24.41 -23.16
C ALA A 580 8.92 24.98 -24.58
N THR A 581 9.86 24.48 -25.39
CA THR A 581 9.93 24.90 -26.80
C THR A 581 8.67 24.48 -27.57
N GLY A 582 8.10 25.40 -28.34
CA GLY A 582 7.00 25.09 -29.24
C GLY A 582 7.45 24.44 -30.55
N LEU A 583 8.76 24.29 -30.77
CA LEU A 583 9.32 23.82 -32.05
C LEU A 583 9.56 22.30 -32.09
N ASN A 584 9.56 21.64 -30.93
CA ASN A 584 9.73 20.20 -30.76
C ASN A 584 8.86 19.73 -29.59
N PHE A 585 8.66 18.42 -29.44
CA PHE A 585 7.69 17.84 -28.49
C PHE A 585 8.24 17.16 -27.23
N PRO A 586 9.42 16.48 -27.22
CA PRO A 586 9.74 15.55 -26.13
C PRO A 586 9.82 16.19 -24.74
N ASP A 587 10.38 17.40 -24.65
CA ASP A 587 10.52 18.11 -23.38
C ASP A 587 9.15 18.52 -22.81
N ALA A 588 8.21 18.95 -23.67
CA ALA A 588 6.86 19.29 -23.24
C ALA A 588 6.07 18.03 -22.82
N LEU A 589 6.23 16.91 -23.53
CA LEU A 589 5.57 15.65 -23.20
C LEU A 589 6.01 15.08 -21.86
N ALA A 590 7.30 15.21 -21.51
CA ALA A 590 7.82 14.77 -20.21
C ALA A 590 7.09 15.43 -19.03
N ALA A 591 6.60 16.66 -19.21
CA ALA A 591 5.83 17.37 -18.20
C ALA A 591 4.34 16.98 -18.16
N SER A 592 3.84 16.17 -19.09
CA SER A 592 2.41 15.85 -19.23
C SER A 592 1.78 15.23 -17.97
N PRO A 593 2.39 14.23 -17.30
CA PRO A 593 1.81 13.66 -16.08
C PRO A 593 1.66 14.69 -14.97
N TRP A 594 2.73 15.44 -14.71
CA TRP A 594 2.72 16.45 -13.67
C TRP A 594 1.80 17.65 -14.01
N SER A 595 1.73 18.00 -15.30
CA SER A 595 0.81 19.00 -15.84
C SER A 595 -0.64 18.62 -15.59
N TYR A 596 -1.00 17.35 -15.82
CA TYR A 596 -2.32 16.80 -15.52
C TYR A 596 -2.58 16.78 -14.02
N ALA A 597 -1.72 16.08 -13.25
CA ALA A 597 -1.92 15.81 -11.83
C ALA A 597 -2.16 17.10 -11.02
N SER A 598 -1.38 18.15 -11.27
CA SER A 598 -1.45 19.41 -10.51
C SER A 598 -2.10 20.56 -11.30
N GLY A 599 -2.67 20.29 -12.49
CA GLY A 599 -3.26 21.31 -13.36
C GLY A 599 -2.30 22.46 -13.73
N ILE A 600 -1.01 22.16 -13.91
CA ILE A 600 0.03 23.14 -14.26
C ILE A 600 0.06 23.31 -15.78
N PRO A 601 -0.28 24.50 -16.34
CA PRO A 601 -0.30 24.69 -17.79
C PRO A 601 1.08 24.59 -18.43
N VAL A 602 1.16 23.96 -19.61
CA VAL A 602 2.34 23.97 -20.47
C VAL A 602 2.22 25.11 -21.47
N LEU A 603 3.03 26.15 -21.26
CA LEU A 603 3.17 27.26 -22.20
C LEU A 603 4.34 27.03 -23.15
N LEU A 604 4.21 27.54 -24.37
CA LEU A 604 5.20 27.34 -25.43
C LEU A 604 6.03 28.60 -25.70
N THR A 605 7.30 28.43 -26.03
CA THR A 605 8.22 29.51 -26.43
C THR A 605 8.93 29.22 -27.75
N LYS A 606 9.49 30.24 -28.40
CA LYS A 606 10.52 30.04 -29.43
C LYS A 606 11.87 29.78 -28.74
N THR A 607 12.86 29.33 -29.51
CA THR A 607 14.21 29.02 -28.99
C THR A 607 14.88 30.20 -28.28
N ASP A 608 14.77 31.40 -28.85
CA ASP A 608 15.53 32.59 -28.43
C ASP A 608 14.66 33.76 -27.97
N SER A 609 13.34 33.61 -28.02
CA SER A 609 12.40 34.69 -27.78
C SER A 609 11.12 34.19 -27.13
N LEU A 610 10.70 34.86 -26.05
CA LEU A 610 9.43 34.62 -25.39
C LEU A 610 8.29 35.31 -26.17
N PRO A 611 7.32 34.58 -26.73
CA PRO A 611 6.18 35.20 -27.41
C PRO A 611 5.35 36.08 -26.48
N ALA A 612 4.77 37.16 -27.01
CA ALA A 612 3.95 38.08 -26.22
C ALA A 612 2.73 37.41 -25.59
N SER A 613 2.12 36.43 -26.27
CA SER A 613 1.01 35.62 -25.73
C SER A 613 1.45 34.79 -24.52
N THR A 614 2.65 34.21 -24.59
CA THR A 614 3.24 33.43 -23.50
C THR A 614 3.56 34.32 -22.30
N ALA A 615 4.23 35.45 -22.52
CA ALA A 615 4.52 36.42 -21.46
C ALA A 615 3.23 36.93 -20.80
N SER A 616 2.20 37.22 -21.59
CA SER A 616 0.90 37.66 -21.09
C SER A 616 0.22 36.57 -20.27
N ALA A 617 0.24 35.31 -20.72
CA ALA A 617 -0.33 34.19 -19.99
C ALA A 617 0.32 33.98 -18.61
N ILE A 618 1.66 34.11 -18.53
CA ILE A 618 2.40 34.06 -17.26
C ILE A 618 1.92 35.18 -16.32
N GLN A 619 1.79 36.41 -16.82
CA GLN A 619 1.41 37.57 -16.01
C GLN A 619 -0.07 37.53 -15.58
N SER A 620 -0.99 37.28 -16.51
CA SER A 620 -2.43 37.21 -16.23
C SER A 620 -2.80 35.99 -15.38
N GLY A 621 -1.95 34.96 -15.40
CA GLY A 621 -2.06 33.78 -14.56
C GLY A 621 -1.96 34.10 -13.07
N GLY A 622 -1.32 35.20 -12.67
CA GLY A 622 -0.91 35.41 -11.28
C GLY A 622 0.23 34.46 -10.89
N THR A 623 0.96 33.96 -11.89
CA THR A 623 2.01 32.97 -11.74
C THR A 623 3.15 33.51 -10.88
N SER A 624 3.62 32.71 -9.93
CA SER A 624 4.79 33.02 -9.10
C SER A 624 5.96 32.08 -9.36
N GLY A 625 5.70 30.86 -9.84
CA GLY A 625 6.70 29.84 -10.16
C GLY A 625 6.71 29.44 -11.64
N VAL A 626 7.91 29.38 -12.24
CA VAL A 626 8.10 28.93 -13.62
C VAL A 626 9.12 27.81 -13.68
N TRP A 627 8.75 26.70 -14.30
CA TRP A 627 9.67 25.63 -14.67
C TRP A 627 9.94 25.67 -16.17
N ILE A 628 11.20 25.89 -16.55
CA ILE A 628 11.66 25.81 -17.92
C ILE A 628 12.03 24.36 -18.22
N VAL A 629 11.30 23.70 -19.12
CA VAL A 629 11.52 22.30 -19.48
C VAL A 629 12.25 22.23 -20.82
N GLY A 630 13.44 21.62 -20.81
CA GLY A 630 14.34 21.54 -21.96
C GLY A 630 15.64 22.32 -21.79
N GLY A 631 16.67 21.87 -22.50
CA GLY A 631 18.03 22.41 -22.41
C GLY A 631 18.19 23.83 -22.99
N GLU A 632 19.36 24.43 -22.77
CA GLU A 632 19.66 25.80 -23.24
C GLU A 632 19.74 25.92 -24.76
N THR A 633 19.87 24.82 -25.50
CA THR A 633 19.88 24.82 -26.96
C THR A 633 18.48 24.97 -27.57
N VAL A 634 17.44 24.59 -26.83
CA VAL A 634 16.04 24.62 -27.28
C VAL A 634 15.22 25.70 -26.57
N VAL A 635 15.62 26.10 -25.37
CA VAL A 635 15.12 27.28 -24.65
C VAL A 635 16.31 28.04 -24.06
N THR A 636 16.81 29.00 -24.84
CA THR A 636 18.07 29.71 -24.55
C THR A 636 18.00 30.58 -23.29
N PRO A 637 19.17 31.02 -22.76
CA PRO A 637 19.23 31.98 -21.67
C PRO A 637 18.48 33.30 -21.94
N ALA A 638 18.27 33.68 -23.21
CA ALA A 638 17.48 34.85 -23.58
C ALA A 638 16.01 34.71 -23.16
N VAL A 639 15.42 33.53 -23.37
CA VAL A 639 14.04 33.24 -22.92
C VAL A 639 13.97 33.25 -21.39
N ARG A 640 14.93 32.61 -20.71
CA ARG A 640 15.00 32.64 -19.24
C ARG A 640 15.06 34.08 -18.72
N SER A 641 15.94 34.89 -19.28
CA SER A 641 16.08 36.31 -18.90
C SER A 641 14.79 37.10 -19.15
N ALA A 642 14.06 36.79 -20.23
CA ALA A 642 12.77 37.41 -20.51
C ALA A 642 11.70 37.01 -19.49
N ILE A 643 11.70 35.77 -19.01
CA ILE A 643 10.81 35.28 -17.94
C ILE A 643 11.18 35.92 -16.60
N ASP A 644 12.47 35.98 -16.27
CA ASP A 644 13.01 36.62 -15.05
C ASP A 644 12.60 38.09 -14.94
N ALA A 645 12.49 38.78 -16.09
CA ALA A 645 12.11 40.18 -16.15
C ALA A 645 10.59 40.42 -15.97
N LEU A 646 9.75 39.38 -15.94
CA LEU A 646 8.31 39.52 -15.73
C LEU A 646 8.01 39.83 -14.24
N PRO A 647 7.14 40.81 -13.94
CA PRO A 647 6.78 41.12 -12.56
C PRO A 647 6.15 39.92 -11.83
N GLY A 648 6.58 39.68 -10.60
CA GLY A 648 5.99 38.65 -9.72
C GLY A 648 6.60 37.25 -9.84
N ILE A 649 7.50 37.02 -10.80
CA ILE A 649 8.17 35.73 -10.99
C ILE A 649 9.31 35.55 -9.99
N LEU A 650 9.32 34.42 -9.30
CA LEU A 650 10.36 34.01 -8.38
C LEU A 650 11.20 32.92 -9.04
N LEU A 651 12.49 33.22 -9.27
CA LEU A 651 13.56 32.28 -9.64
C LEU A 651 13.11 31.10 -10.53
N PRO A 652 12.95 31.28 -11.85
CA PRO A 652 12.67 30.21 -12.81
C PRO A 652 13.69 29.08 -12.67
N ARG A 653 13.16 27.87 -12.47
CA ARG A 653 13.93 26.64 -12.35
C ARG A 653 13.96 25.93 -13.69
N ARG A 654 15.11 25.36 -14.08
CA ARG A 654 15.22 24.59 -15.32
C ARG A 654 15.23 23.09 -15.02
N LEU A 655 14.43 22.33 -15.74
CA LEU A 655 14.40 20.87 -15.74
C LEU A 655 14.86 20.41 -17.12
N ALA A 656 16.07 19.87 -17.22
CA ALA A 656 16.67 19.54 -18.51
C ALA A 656 17.83 18.56 -18.37
N GLY A 657 18.07 17.80 -19.44
CA GLY A 657 19.32 17.10 -19.64
C GLY A 657 19.84 17.21 -21.08
N ALA A 658 20.87 16.44 -21.40
CA ALA A 658 21.55 16.50 -22.70
C ALA A 658 20.69 15.97 -23.86
N THR A 659 19.81 15.01 -23.58
CA THR A 659 18.84 14.47 -24.53
C THR A 659 17.42 14.52 -23.94
N ARG A 660 16.43 14.17 -24.78
CA ARG A 660 15.02 14.05 -24.36
C ARG A 660 14.81 13.05 -23.21
N TYR A 661 15.68 12.05 -23.12
CA TYR A 661 15.59 11.00 -22.11
C TYR A 661 16.05 11.52 -20.75
N GLU A 662 17.18 12.24 -20.68
CA GLU A 662 17.60 12.90 -19.44
C GLU A 662 16.64 14.03 -19.03
N THR A 663 16.06 14.78 -19.98
CA THR A 663 15.02 15.77 -19.62
C THR A 663 13.80 15.09 -18.99
N ALA A 664 13.33 13.95 -19.54
CA ALA A 664 12.22 13.20 -18.95
C ALA A 664 12.52 12.73 -17.53
N VAL A 665 13.72 12.18 -17.30
CA VAL A 665 14.19 11.78 -15.96
C VAL A 665 14.27 12.98 -15.00
N ALA A 666 14.76 14.13 -15.46
CA ALA A 666 14.83 15.34 -14.64
C ALA A 666 13.44 15.84 -14.22
N VAL A 667 12.45 15.72 -15.10
CA VAL A 667 11.06 16.07 -14.77
C VAL A 667 10.44 15.04 -13.82
N ALA A 668 10.65 13.74 -14.06
CA ALA A 668 10.16 12.67 -13.21
C ALA A 668 10.66 12.81 -11.76
N ASN A 669 11.99 12.90 -11.57
CA ASN A 669 12.62 13.05 -10.25
C ASN A 669 12.17 14.33 -9.53
N GLU A 670 11.97 15.42 -10.27
CA GLU A 670 11.45 16.65 -9.68
C GLU A 670 10.00 16.46 -9.23
N SER A 671 9.16 15.89 -10.08
CA SER A 671 7.72 15.73 -9.81
C SER A 671 7.43 14.84 -8.60
N THR A 672 8.25 13.80 -8.39
CA THR A 672 8.10 12.87 -7.25
C THR A 672 8.83 13.32 -5.99
N GLY A 673 9.62 14.39 -6.05
CA GLY A 673 10.45 14.86 -4.93
C GLY A 673 9.94 16.14 -4.27
N VAL A 674 8.74 16.60 -4.62
CA VAL A 674 8.15 17.84 -4.10
C VAL A 674 6.83 17.56 -3.39
N ASP A 675 6.63 18.17 -2.22
CA ASP A 675 5.38 18.08 -1.45
C ASP A 675 4.29 18.93 -2.12
N ILE A 676 3.63 18.37 -3.14
CA ILE A 676 2.50 18.96 -3.85
C ILE A 676 1.35 17.96 -3.88
N VAL A 677 0.11 18.46 -3.90
CA VAL A 677 -1.08 17.62 -3.94
C VAL A 677 -1.74 17.73 -5.32
N PRO A 678 -2.08 16.60 -6.00
CA PRO A 678 -1.74 15.23 -5.62
C PRO A 678 -0.23 14.93 -5.77
N GLU A 679 0.27 14.05 -4.91
CA GLU A 679 1.67 13.62 -4.92
C GLU A 679 1.92 12.68 -6.10
N MET A 680 3.08 12.84 -6.74
CA MET A 680 3.55 11.92 -7.78
C MET A 680 4.48 10.89 -7.14
N HIS A 681 4.35 9.62 -7.51
CA HIS A 681 5.12 8.51 -6.94
C HIS A 681 5.67 7.58 -8.03
N TRP A 682 6.65 6.74 -7.67
CA TRP A 682 7.30 5.79 -8.58
C TRP A 682 6.59 4.44 -8.71
N HIS A 683 5.37 4.29 -8.18
CA HIS A 683 4.64 3.03 -8.18
C HIS A 683 4.43 2.41 -9.57
N GLU A 684 3.99 3.20 -10.56
CA GLU A 684 3.77 2.75 -11.93
C GLU A 684 4.25 3.76 -13.00
N PRO A 685 5.57 4.02 -13.12
CA PRO A 685 6.12 4.87 -14.17
C PRO A 685 5.72 4.35 -15.54
N GLY A 686 5.31 5.28 -16.41
CA GLY A 686 5.05 4.96 -17.80
C GLY A 686 6.30 5.03 -18.66
N LEU A 687 6.39 4.17 -19.66
CA LEU A 687 7.49 4.14 -20.61
C LEU A 687 6.94 4.27 -22.04
N ALA A 688 7.20 5.41 -22.68
CA ALA A 688 6.78 5.67 -24.06
C ALA A 688 7.96 5.98 -24.98
N THR A 689 7.79 5.82 -26.28
CA THR A 689 8.84 6.23 -27.23
C THR A 689 9.06 7.73 -27.15
N GLY A 690 10.32 8.15 -27.11
CA GLY A 690 10.71 9.54 -27.29
C GLY A 690 10.73 9.96 -28.76
N LEU A 691 10.58 9.04 -29.72
CA LEU A 691 10.74 9.30 -31.16
C LEU A 691 9.44 9.75 -31.86
N ASN A 692 8.30 9.56 -31.20
CA ASN A 692 6.97 9.97 -31.67
C ASN A 692 6.16 10.47 -30.45
N PHE A 693 5.02 11.12 -30.68
CA PHE A 693 4.27 11.83 -29.64
C PHE A 693 2.92 11.22 -29.19
N PRO A 694 2.10 10.54 -30.03
CA PRO A 694 0.70 10.27 -29.69
C PRO A 694 0.50 9.42 -28.43
N ASP A 695 1.27 8.34 -28.28
CA ASP A 695 1.11 7.40 -27.15
C ASP A 695 1.53 8.07 -25.83
N ALA A 696 2.64 8.81 -25.85
CA ALA A 696 3.12 9.61 -24.71
C ALA A 696 2.21 10.80 -24.37
N LEU A 697 1.44 11.32 -25.34
CA LEU A 697 0.53 12.44 -25.10
C LEU A 697 -0.69 11.99 -24.29
N ALA A 698 -1.40 10.96 -24.77
CA ALA A 698 -2.55 10.41 -24.05
C ALA A 698 -2.10 9.69 -22.77
N GLY A 699 -1.03 8.91 -22.87
CA GLY A 699 -0.45 8.17 -21.75
C GLY A 699 0.17 9.04 -20.68
N GLY A 700 0.85 10.12 -21.06
CA GLY A 700 1.36 11.10 -20.10
C GLY A 700 0.25 11.69 -19.24
N ALA A 701 -0.88 12.05 -19.83
CA ALA A 701 -2.02 12.56 -19.07
C ALA A 701 -2.64 11.48 -18.16
N ALA A 702 -2.81 10.25 -18.65
CA ALA A 702 -3.31 9.13 -17.85
C ALA A 702 -2.40 8.79 -16.66
N LEU A 703 -1.08 8.83 -16.86
CA LEU A 703 -0.10 8.69 -15.76
C LEU A 703 -0.26 9.78 -14.71
N GLY A 704 -0.62 11.00 -15.11
CA GLY A 704 -0.94 12.06 -14.17
C GLY A 704 -2.21 11.77 -13.36
N ALA A 705 -3.18 11.05 -13.92
CA ALA A 705 -4.34 10.56 -13.18
C ALA A 705 -3.95 9.46 -12.18
N TRP A 706 -3.00 8.59 -12.54
CA TRP A 706 -2.42 7.57 -11.65
C TRP A 706 -1.40 8.13 -10.65
N GLY A 707 -1.05 9.41 -10.71
CA GLY A 707 0.01 9.98 -9.86
C GLY A 707 1.40 9.43 -10.17
N SER A 708 1.69 9.00 -11.40
CA SER A 708 2.97 8.37 -11.78
C SER A 708 3.73 9.14 -12.87
N PRO A 709 5.07 9.12 -12.92
CA PRO A 709 5.85 9.88 -13.90
C PRO A 709 5.90 9.20 -15.28
N LEU A 710 6.25 9.97 -16.31
CA LEU A 710 6.52 9.48 -17.66
C LEU A 710 8.02 9.49 -17.95
N LEU A 711 8.54 8.32 -18.32
CA LEU A 711 9.87 8.14 -18.87
C LEU A 711 9.81 7.92 -20.38
N LEU A 712 10.89 8.30 -21.07
CA LEU A 712 11.03 8.14 -22.51
C LEU A 712 12.10 7.10 -22.87
N THR A 713 11.88 6.40 -23.97
CA THR A 713 12.81 5.39 -24.50
C THR A 713 13.01 5.49 -26.02
N ALA A 714 14.06 4.88 -26.57
CA ALA A 714 14.13 4.63 -28.00
C ALA A 714 13.34 3.36 -28.35
N THR A 715 13.05 3.12 -29.63
CA THR A 715 12.24 1.96 -30.03
C THR A 715 12.89 0.63 -29.66
N THR A 716 14.22 0.52 -29.80
CA THR A 716 14.94 -0.75 -29.63
C THR A 716 15.97 -0.75 -28.52
N GLU A 717 16.15 0.36 -27.82
CA GLU A 717 17.17 0.54 -26.80
C GLU A 717 16.63 1.38 -25.66
N LEU A 718 16.83 0.91 -24.42
CA LEU A 718 16.52 1.67 -23.21
C LEU A 718 17.69 2.61 -22.90
N PRO A 719 17.51 3.94 -22.97
CA PRO A 719 18.59 4.90 -22.72
C PRO A 719 19.15 4.76 -21.31
N VAL A 720 20.46 4.97 -21.15
CA VAL A 720 21.17 4.85 -19.87
C VAL A 720 20.55 5.71 -18.76
N ALA A 721 20.12 6.92 -19.10
CA ALA A 721 19.45 7.80 -18.14
C ALA A 721 18.14 7.19 -17.62
N THR A 722 17.34 6.62 -18.53
CA THR A 722 16.07 5.98 -18.22
C THR A 722 16.27 4.73 -17.38
N SER A 723 17.20 3.85 -17.76
CA SER A 723 17.48 2.63 -16.99
C SER A 723 18.04 2.93 -15.60
N ALA A 724 18.96 3.91 -15.49
CA ALA A 724 19.50 4.33 -14.20
C ALA A 724 18.42 4.90 -13.28
N SER A 725 17.46 5.66 -13.83
CA SER A 725 16.33 6.20 -13.05
C SER A 725 15.41 5.08 -12.54
N LEU A 726 15.09 4.09 -13.38
CA LEU A 726 14.28 2.95 -12.97
C LEU A 726 14.99 2.13 -11.88
N SER A 727 16.27 1.82 -12.05
CA SER A 727 17.04 1.08 -11.03
C SER A 727 17.20 1.84 -9.72
N ALA A 728 17.35 3.16 -9.77
CA ALA A 728 17.49 3.97 -8.56
C ALA A 728 16.22 4.00 -7.70
N ASN A 729 15.05 3.89 -8.32
CA ASN A 729 13.75 3.94 -7.65
C ASN A 729 13.06 2.58 -7.57
N LYS A 730 13.76 1.47 -7.86
CA LYS A 730 13.14 0.14 -8.00
C LYS A 730 12.37 -0.35 -6.78
N ALA A 731 12.74 0.09 -5.57
CA ALA A 731 12.05 -0.27 -4.34
C ALA A 731 10.62 0.30 -4.29
N ASP A 732 10.37 1.38 -5.02
CA ASP A 732 9.09 2.07 -5.06
C ASP A 732 8.31 1.76 -6.35
N VAL A 733 8.87 0.94 -7.26
CA VAL A 733 8.26 0.61 -8.55
C VAL A 733 7.67 -0.80 -8.49
N TYR A 734 6.34 -0.91 -8.52
CA TYR A 734 5.67 -2.21 -8.62
C TYR A 734 5.41 -2.62 -10.10
N ARG A 735 5.26 -1.64 -11.02
CA ARG A 735 5.08 -1.88 -12.47
C ARG A 735 5.73 -0.81 -13.32
N ILE A 736 6.00 -1.15 -14.58
CA ILE A 736 6.22 -0.18 -15.64
C ILE A 736 5.13 -0.34 -16.71
N SER A 737 4.38 0.73 -16.95
CA SER A 737 3.35 0.75 -18.01
C SER A 737 3.97 1.18 -19.34
N VAL A 738 4.24 0.23 -20.24
CA VAL A 738 4.79 0.45 -21.58
C VAL A 738 3.69 0.88 -22.55
N MET A 739 3.84 2.08 -23.13
CA MET A 739 2.83 2.69 -23.98
C MET A 739 3.19 2.53 -25.46
N GLY A 740 2.26 1.97 -26.22
CA GLY A 740 2.38 1.74 -27.65
C GLY A 740 2.77 0.30 -28.02
N GLY A 741 2.49 -0.05 -29.27
CA GLY A 741 2.73 -1.40 -29.80
C GLY A 741 4.21 -1.77 -29.88
N THR A 742 4.48 -3.03 -30.23
CA THR A 742 5.85 -3.61 -30.28
C THR A 742 6.78 -2.94 -31.30
N ASN A 743 6.22 -2.29 -32.32
CA ASN A 743 6.99 -1.50 -33.29
C ASN A 743 7.37 -0.10 -32.78
N VAL A 744 6.77 0.34 -31.68
CA VAL A 744 6.99 1.66 -31.06
C VAL A 744 7.97 1.54 -29.90
N VAL A 745 7.75 0.55 -29.04
CA VAL A 745 8.65 0.12 -27.96
C VAL A 745 8.83 -1.39 -28.07
N SER A 746 10.03 -1.84 -28.41
CA SER A 746 10.28 -3.25 -28.71
C SER A 746 10.08 -4.17 -27.50
N PRO A 747 9.81 -5.46 -27.71
CA PRO A 747 9.82 -6.45 -26.64
C PRO A 747 11.16 -6.50 -25.89
N GLY A 748 12.28 -6.20 -26.57
CA GLY A 748 13.60 -6.14 -25.93
C GLY A 748 13.71 -5.01 -24.91
N VAL A 749 13.19 -3.81 -25.22
CA VAL A 749 13.15 -2.70 -24.27
C VAL A 749 12.26 -3.03 -23.07
N MET A 750 11.10 -3.66 -23.32
CA MET A 750 10.19 -4.10 -22.26
C MET A 750 10.86 -5.12 -21.34
N SER A 751 11.52 -6.15 -21.91
CA SER A 751 12.23 -7.17 -21.14
C SER A 751 13.38 -6.59 -20.32
N VAL A 752 14.18 -5.67 -20.87
CA VAL A 752 15.23 -4.98 -20.11
C VAL A 752 14.62 -4.12 -19.00
N SER A 753 13.48 -3.47 -19.24
CA SER A 753 12.83 -2.64 -18.22
C SER A 753 12.30 -3.47 -17.05
N ALA A 754 11.71 -4.64 -17.33
CA ALA A 754 11.27 -5.59 -16.30
C ALA A 754 12.44 -6.02 -15.40
N GLN A 755 13.56 -6.42 -16.00
CA GLN A 755 14.77 -6.85 -15.28
C GLN A 755 15.40 -5.79 -14.36
N LEU A 756 15.06 -4.51 -14.52
CA LEU A 756 15.61 -3.44 -13.67
C LEU A 756 14.87 -3.28 -12.35
N ILE A 757 13.61 -3.74 -12.28
CA ILE A 757 12.74 -3.58 -11.12
C ILE A 757 12.38 -4.92 -10.44
N GLU A 758 12.62 -6.05 -11.12
CA GLU A 758 12.77 -7.37 -10.51
C GLU A 758 14.11 -7.45 -9.73
#